data_AF-A0A3D8SE43-F1
#
_entry.id   AF-A0A3D8SE43-F1
#
_cell.length_a   1.000
_cell.length_b   1.000
_cell.length_c   1.000
_cell.angle_alpha   90.00
_cell.angle_beta   90.00
_cell.angle_gamma   90.00
#
_symmetry.space_group_name_H-M   'P 1'
#
loop_
_entity.id
_entity.type
_entity.pdbx_description
1 polymer ?
#
loop_
_entity_poly.entity_id
_entity_poly.type
_entity_poly.pdbx_seq_one_letter_code
_entity_poly.pdbx_strand_id
1 'polypeptide(L)'
;MKLAHSFTLACLALSVNSEKLAIPEVDTVVGKVIDRLGDYVKYHGNDSVAGNISSHDGMASVLPRQATPYWYEAIAHQGISAFGTSGYTVYRNVKDYGAKGDGIADDTAAINAAISAGGRCGQGCSSSTTTPAVVYFPAGTYLISSSIVDYYYTQLIGNPNSLPVLKATSSFSGFGLIDGDPYYTQNLNWGSTNVFFRQVRNFVFDLTNIPAATQATGIHWPTAQATSLQNIVFEMSAASGTQHTGLFVESGSAGFMTDITFNGGIYGASIGNQQFTMRNLIFNNCVTAISQLWSWGWLYQGISINNCQKGIDISAGGSSALTVGSIILIDSSITNTPVGIITAHTSTSSPATAGTLMLENVVLTNVPTAVQLTGGSTVLAGTTGTTTIAAWGDGHEYIPNGPNSFEGPFAANTRPAALLSGSNYYTRSKPQYGTLPSSSFRSVRSGGATGNGVTDDTTALQAVIDAATAAGQVTFFDAGTYKVTRTLFIPAGAKLVGETYSIIMSSGSFFNNMDSPQAVVRVGHAGDSGQVEWSDMIVSTQGAQAGAILIEWNLATSGTPSGMWDVHTRIGGFAGSDLQVAQCPTTPGSSSINTACIGSYMSMHVTKSATGLYMENCWLWSADHDIDSSSNTQITVYSGRGLFIESTAGTFWLVGTGAEHHTLYQYQLVNTQNIFMGFVQTETPYYQPNPSAPAPFTVSSSLNDPDFATSCAGQSGNCANAWGLRIVNSKNILVYGAGLYSFFDNYKTTCSNGGGSENCQNNIFSLEGSNSNVNAYCLSTVGTTNMITENGATLALYADNVSVYPDTISLFRS
;
A
#
# COMPACT_ATOMS: atom_id res chain seq x y z
N MET A 1 -5.34 -52.11 -53.85
CA MET A 1 -6.23 -51.39 -54.79
C MET A 1 -6.14 -49.90 -54.40
N LYS A 2 -5.44 -49.11 -55.24
CA LYS A 2 -5.39 -47.62 -55.44
C LYS A 2 -5.78 -46.69 -54.27
N LEU A 3 -4.84 -45.89 -53.73
CA LEU A 3 -4.50 -44.47 -54.10
C LEU A 3 -5.67 -43.48 -53.91
N ALA A 4 -5.56 -42.23 -53.44
CA ALA A 4 -4.57 -41.36 -52.78
C ALA A 4 -5.25 -39.96 -52.69
N HIS A 5 -4.96 -39.14 -51.65
CA HIS A 5 -4.66 -37.68 -51.68
C HIS A 5 -4.98 -36.94 -50.36
N SER A 6 -3.89 -36.58 -49.65
CA SER A 6 -3.50 -35.27 -49.09
C SER A 6 -4.57 -34.23 -48.67
N PHE A 7 -4.48 -33.72 -47.43
CA PHE A 7 -3.88 -32.40 -47.13
C PHE A 7 -3.75 -32.14 -45.61
N THR A 8 -2.56 -31.70 -45.24
CA THR A 8 -2.07 -31.12 -43.98
C THR A 8 -2.67 -29.71 -43.74
N LEU A 9 -2.98 -29.32 -42.50
CA LEU A 9 -2.36 -28.20 -41.74
C LEU A 9 -3.20 -27.72 -40.53
N ALA A 10 -2.47 -27.42 -39.45
CA ALA A 10 -2.72 -26.40 -38.41
C ALA A 10 -3.82 -26.62 -37.34
N CYS A 11 -3.45 -27.32 -36.27
CA CYS A 11 -3.81 -26.90 -34.91
C CYS A 11 -3.02 -25.62 -34.58
N LEU A 12 -3.71 -24.50 -34.35
CA LEU A 12 -3.16 -23.36 -33.62
C LEU A 12 -3.77 -23.37 -32.22
N ALA A 13 -2.92 -23.70 -31.25
CA ALA A 13 -3.15 -23.44 -29.84
C ALA A 13 -3.15 -21.92 -29.64
N LEU A 14 -4.27 -21.37 -29.16
CA LEU A 14 -4.31 -20.04 -28.55
C LEU A 14 -3.80 -20.19 -27.12
N SER A 15 -2.48 -20.20 -26.95
CA SER A 15 -1.87 -19.83 -25.67
C SER A 15 -1.95 -18.31 -25.58
N VAL A 16 -2.97 -17.81 -24.90
CA VAL A 16 -3.02 -16.40 -24.50
C VAL A 16 -1.94 -16.26 -23.42
N ASN A 17 -0.80 -15.68 -23.78
CA ASN A 17 0.22 -15.31 -22.79
C ASN A 17 -0.39 -14.22 -21.92
N SER A 18 -0.68 -14.53 -20.66
CA SER A 18 -0.87 -13.53 -19.63
C SER A 18 0.50 -12.89 -19.38
N GLU A 19 0.73 -11.70 -19.93
CA GLU A 19 1.85 -10.87 -19.48
C GLU A 19 1.54 -10.48 -18.03
N LYS A 20 2.18 -11.17 -17.07
CA LYS A 20 2.44 -10.54 -15.78
C LYS A 20 3.19 -9.24 -16.10
N LEU A 21 2.82 -8.13 -15.46
CA LEU A 21 3.52 -6.85 -15.61
C LEU A 21 4.96 -7.00 -15.08
N ALA A 22 5.81 -7.62 -15.90
CA ALA A 22 7.24 -7.68 -15.74
C ALA A 22 7.75 -6.39 -16.37
N ILE A 23 8.18 -5.45 -15.55
CA ILE A 23 8.82 -4.22 -16.01
C ILE A 23 10.30 -4.58 -16.13
N PRO A 24 10.85 -4.83 -17.34
CA PRO A 24 12.17 -5.43 -17.49
C PRO A 24 13.29 -4.61 -16.83
N GLU A 25 13.11 -3.30 -16.71
CA GLU A 25 14.01 -2.38 -16.00
C GLU A 25 13.97 -2.62 -14.49
N VAL A 26 12.78 -2.80 -13.91
CA VAL A 26 12.63 -3.22 -12.50
C VAL A 26 13.26 -4.59 -12.32
N ASP A 27 12.95 -5.56 -13.17
CA ASP A 27 13.54 -6.91 -13.09
C ASP A 27 15.08 -6.88 -13.23
N THR A 28 15.63 -5.97 -14.03
CA THR A 28 17.07 -5.77 -14.16
C THR A 28 17.69 -5.18 -12.89
N VAL A 29 17.02 -4.20 -12.27
CA VAL A 29 17.47 -3.58 -11.02
C VAL A 29 17.37 -4.59 -9.87
N VAL A 30 16.24 -5.29 -9.77
CA VAL A 30 16.00 -6.38 -8.83
C VAL A 30 17.04 -7.48 -9.02
N GLY A 31 17.32 -7.87 -10.26
CA GLY A 31 18.36 -8.85 -10.58
C GLY A 31 19.75 -8.42 -10.10
N LYS A 32 20.14 -7.15 -10.31
CA LYS A 32 21.43 -6.62 -9.79
C LYS A 32 21.47 -6.57 -8.25
N VAL A 33 20.36 -6.22 -7.61
CA VAL A 33 20.21 -6.23 -6.15
C VAL A 33 20.36 -7.66 -5.63
N ILE A 34 19.67 -8.61 -6.24
CA ILE A 34 19.74 -10.05 -5.94
C ILE A 34 21.16 -10.57 -6.15
N ASP A 35 21.85 -10.20 -7.24
CA ASP A 35 23.22 -10.64 -7.51
C ASP A 35 24.21 -10.12 -6.46
N ARG A 36 24.02 -8.88 -5.98
CA ARG A 36 24.78 -8.33 -4.84
C ARG A 36 24.52 -9.09 -3.54
N LEU A 37 23.38 -9.76 -3.46
CA LEU A 37 22.96 -10.64 -2.37
C LEU A 37 23.01 -12.11 -2.80
N GLY A 38 23.78 -12.48 -3.84
CA GLY A 38 23.68 -13.78 -4.50
C GLY A 38 23.92 -15.00 -3.59
N ASP A 39 24.63 -14.81 -2.47
CA ASP A 39 24.82 -15.81 -1.41
C ASP A 39 23.51 -16.17 -0.67
N TYR A 40 22.49 -15.31 -0.75
CA TYR A 40 21.21 -15.38 -0.04
C TYR A 40 20.12 -16.07 -0.86
N VAL A 41 20.14 -15.94 -2.19
CA VAL A 41 19.13 -16.54 -3.11
C VAL A 41 19.47 -17.97 -3.52
N LYS A 42 20.73 -18.40 -3.39
CA LYS A 42 21.23 -19.71 -3.86
C LYS A 42 21.58 -20.70 -2.74
N TYR A 43 21.03 -20.53 -1.54
CA TYR A 43 21.30 -21.49 -0.46
C TYR A 43 20.55 -22.81 -0.69
N HIS A 44 21.26 -23.80 -1.22
CA HIS A 44 20.86 -25.20 -1.17
C HIS A 44 21.26 -25.77 0.19
N GLY A 45 20.28 -25.97 1.08
CA GLY A 45 20.51 -26.62 2.36
C GLY A 45 21.13 -28.01 2.18
N ASN A 46 22.21 -28.28 2.90
CA ASN A 46 22.67 -29.64 3.10
C ASN A 46 21.86 -30.25 4.25
N ASP A 47 20.97 -31.18 3.91
CA ASP A 47 20.45 -32.16 4.87
C ASP A 47 21.62 -32.99 5.44
N SER A 48 21.55 -33.27 6.75
CA SER A 48 22.52 -33.99 7.61
C SER A 48 23.71 -33.14 8.08
N VAL A 49 24.02 -32.98 9.37
CA VAL A 49 24.15 -33.98 10.44
C VAL A 49 23.89 -33.31 11.80
N ALA A 50 23.03 -33.92 12.63
CA ALA A 50 22.86 -33.52 14.03
C ALA A 50 24.10 -33.89 14.86
N GLY A 51 24.71 -32.90 15.53
CA GLY A 51 25.77 -33.09 16.51
C GLY A 51 25.31 -32.61 17.90
N ASN A 52 25.16 -33.55 18.82
CA ASN A 52 24.82 -33.32 20.23
C ASN A 52 25.80 -32.36 20.91
N ILE A 53 25.28 -31.31 21.56
CA ILE A 53 26.01 -30.54 22.58
C ILE A 53 25.18 -30.54 23.87
N SER A 54 25.84 -30.95 24.95
CA SER A 54 25.30 -31.16 26.29
C SER A 54 24.98 -29.85 27.01
N SER A 55 23.84 -29.88 27.72
CA SER A 55 23.32 -28.91 28.67
C SER A 55 24.25 -28.66 29.87
N HIS A 56 24.44 -27.40 30.26
CA HIS A 56 24.68 -27.05 31.66
C HIS A 56 23.90 -25.83 32.12
N ASP A 57 23.29 -26.03 33.29
CA ASP A 57 22.29 -25.27 34.01
C ASP A 57 22.75 -23.91 34.54
N GLY A 58 21.78 -23.00 34.62
CA GLY A 58 21.87 -21.75 35.38
C GLY A 58 20.59 -20.91 35.31
N MET A 59 19.41 -21.54 35.42
CA MET A 59 18.11 -20.84 35.40
C MET A 59 17.91 -19.98 36.64
N ALA A 60 17.81 -18.67 36.46
CA ALA A 60 17.06 -17.80 37.35
C ALA A 60 15.61 -17.71 36.83
N SER A 61 14.68 -18.36 37.54
CA SER A 61 13.25 -18.33 37.23
C SER A 61 12.68 -16.93 37.47
N VAL A 62 12.57 -16.15 36.40
CA VAL A 62 11.70 -14.96 36.39
C VAL A 62 10.27 -15.47 36.21
N LEU A 63 9.44 -15.31 37.25
CA LEU A 63 8.01 -15.59 37.17
C LEU A 63 7.40 -14.80 36.00
N PRO A 64 6.60 -15.42 35.11
CA PRO A 64 6.01 -14.71 33.99
C PRO A 64 5.07 -13.63 34.51
N ARG A 65 5.35 -12.38 34.14
CA ARG A 65 4.37 -11.28 34.21
C ARG A 65 3.14 -11.76 33.44
N GLN A 66 2.04 -11.97 34.15
CA GLN A 66 0.78 -12.42 33.58
C GLN A 66 0.47 -11.56 32.35
N ALA A 67 0.41 -12.17 31.16
CA ALA A 67 0.17 -11.46 29.92
C ALA A 67 -1.14 -10.68 30.05
N THR A 68 -1.10 -9.37 29.86
CA THR A 68 -2.32 -8.57 29.82
C THR A 68 -3.18 -9.09 28.66
N PRO A 69 -4.42 -9.55 28.91
CA PRO A 69 -5.24 -10.17 27.89
C PRO A 69 -5.52 -9.16 26.76
N TYR A 70 -5.42 -9.61 25.52
CA TYR A 70 -5.86 -8.87 24.34
C TYR A 70 -7.24 -9.38 23.93
N TRP A 71 -8.19 -8.49 23.61
CA TRP A 71 -9.58 -8.88 23.29
C TRP A 71 -9.66 -9.95 22.20
N TYR A 72 -8.74 -9.89 21.24
CA TYR A 72 -8.69 -10.77 20.08
C TYR A 72 -8.39 -12.22 20.45
N GLU A 73 -7.74 -12.49 21.60
CA GLU A 73 -7.50 -13.85 22.07
C GLU A 73 -8.75 -14.48 22.71
N ALA A 74 -9.65 -13.64 23.23
CA ALA A 74 -10.80 -14.05 24.04
C ALA A 74 -12.15 -13.91 23.33
N ILE A 75 -12.21 -13.21 22.20
CA ILE A 75 -13.43 -13.09 21.41
C ILE A 75 -13.75 -14.44 20.76
N ALA A 76 -15.04 -14.73 20.54
CA ALA A 76 -15.41 -15.92 19.80
C ALA A 76 -14.95 -15.77 18.34
N HIS A 77 -14.15 -16.71 17.85
CA HIS A 77 -13.72 -16.74 16.45
C HIS A 77 -14.76 -17.47 15.60
N GLN A 78 -15.58 -16.69 14.91
CA GLN A 78 -16.68 -17.20 14.09
C GLN A 78 -16.44 -16.95 12.60
N GLY A 79 -15.28 -16.45 12.19
CA GLY A 79 -15.00 -16.15 10.78
C GLY A 79 -15.11 -17.35 9.84
N ILE A 80 -15.56 -17.08 8.61
CA ILE A 80 -15.63 -18.03 7.51
C ILE A 80 -14.99 -17.46 6.25
N SER A 81 -14.57 -18.34 5.33
CA SER A 81 -14.30 -17.96 3.94
C SER A 81 -15.52 -18.30 3.09
N ALA A 82 -16.33 -17.30 2.73
CA ALA A 82 -17.63 -17.48 2.08
C ALA A 82 -17.55 -18.28 0.77
N PHE A 83 -16.49 -18.06 -0.01
CA PHE A 83 -16.25 -18.71 -1.30
C PHE A 83 -15.06 -19.67 -1.28
N GLY A 84 -14.55 -19.99 -0.09
CA GLY A 84 -13.52 -21.00 0.13
C GLY A 84 -14.09 -22.39 0.36
N THR A 85 -13.22 -23.31 0.74
CA THR A 85 -13.65 -24.68 1.11
C THR A 85 -14.52 -24.64 2.37
N SER A 86 -15.61 -25.42 2.37
CA SER A 86 -16.48 -25.53 3.55
C SER A 86 -15.70 -25.99 4.79
N GLY A 87 -15.95 -25.36 5.93
CA GLY A 87 -15.23 -25.64 7.19
C GLY A 87 -13.82 -25.05 7.28
N TYR A 88 -13.41 -24.22 6.30
CA TYR A 88 -12.14 -23.51 6.36
C TYR A 88 -12.03 -22.62 7.61
N THR A 89 -10.91 -22.75 8.33
CA THR A 89 -10.64 -22.01 9.56
C THR A 89 -9.86 -20.73 9.22
N VAL A 90 -10.38 -19.56 9.57
CA VAL A 90 -9.72 -18.26 9.30
C VAL A 90 -8.75 -17.86 10.42
N TYR A 91 -9.18 -17.96 11.67
CA TYR A 91 -8.34 -17.65 12.83
C TYR A 91 -7.55 -18.86 13.28
N ARG A 92 -6.23 -18.71 13.46
CA ARG A 92 -5.34 -19.74 14.01
C ARG A 92 -4.52 -19.16 15.15
N ASN A 93 -4.60 -19.71 16.34
CA ASN A 93 -3.63 -19.44 17.40
C ASN A 93 -2.45 -20.41 17.24
N VAL A 94 -1.21 -19.90 17.14
CA VAL A 94 -0.02 -20.75 16.95
C VAL A 94 0.16 -21.80 18.05
N LYS A 95 -0.34 -21.56 19.27
CA LYS A 95 -0.27 -22.51 20.38
C LYS A 95 -1.18 -23.73 20.17
N ASP A 96 -2.29 -23.58 19.43
CA ASP A 96 -3.17 -24.70 19.06
C ASP A 96 -2.48 -25.65 18.05
N TYR A 97 -1.46 -25.17 17.36
CA TYR A 97 -0.63 -25.93 16.43
C TYR A 97 0.67 -26.47 17.07
N GLY A 98 0.80 -26.30 18.39
CA GLY A 98 1.88 -26.90 19.19
C GLY A 98 2.99 -25.94 19.62
N ALA A 99 2.95 -24.67 19.19
CA ALA A 99 3.95 -23.69 19.58
C ALA A 99 3.92 -23.47 21.11
N LYS A 100 5.10 -23.43 21.74
CA LYS A 100 5.23 -23.26 23.18
C LYS A 100 5.34 -21.79 23.58
N GLY A 101 6.07 -20.99 22.81
CA GLY A 101 6.34 -19.60 23.14
C GLY A 101 7.17 -19.45 24.44
N ASP A 102 8.01 -20.43 24.77
CA ASP A 102 8.83 -20.47 26.00
C ASP A 102 10.30 -20.04 25.79
N GLY A 103 10.70 -19.78 24.54
CA GLY A 103 12.05 -19.39 24.14
C GLY A 103 13.06 -20.53 24.13
N ILE A 104 12.60 -21.77 24.31
CA ILE A 104 13.43 -22.98 24.41
C ILE A 104 13.04 -23.98 23.32
N ALA A 105 11.74 -24.30 23.21
CA ALA A 105 11.24 -25.18 22.17
C ALA A 105 11.32 -24.47 20.81
N ASP A 106 11.76 -25.20 19.79
CA ASP A 106 11.70 -24.71 18.41
C ASP A 106 10.24 -24.73 17.92
N ASP A 107 9.70 -23.54 17.74
CA ASP A 107 8.31 -23.31 17.36
C ASP A 107 8.12 -23.15 15.84
N THR A 108 9.20 -23.21 15.05
CA THR A 108 9.15 -22.99 13.59
C THR A 108 8.10 -23.85 12.91
N ALA A 109 8.11 -25.15 13.18
CA ALA A 109 7.19 -26.09 12.53
C ALA A 109 5.73 -25.83 12.92
N ALA A 110 5.47 -25.51 14.18
CA ALA A 110 4.11 -25.23 14.67
C ALA A 110 3.54 -23.94 14.07
N ILE A 111 4.36 -22.90 13.96
CA ILE A 111 3.97 -21.62 13.37
C ILE A 111 3.68 -21.80 11.88
N ASN A 112 4.57 -22.44 11.12
CA ASN A 112 4.37 -22.71 9.69
C ASN A 112 3.17 -23.66 9.46
N ALA A 113 2.87 -24.57 10.37
CA ALA A 113 1.66 -25.39 10.32
C ALA A 113 0.39 -24.54 10.51
N ALA A 114 0.38 -23.59 11.45
CA ALA A 114 -0.73 -22.65 11.63
C ALA A 114 -0.97 -21.80 10.38
N ILE A 115 0.10 -21.32 9.73
CA ILE A 115 0.02 -20.51 8.51
C ILE A 115 -0.51 -21.33 7.33
N SER A 116 0.00 -22.54 7.11
CA SER A 116 -0.32 -23.35 5.92
C SER A 116 -1.64 -24.15 6.02
N ALA A 117 -2.19 -24.30 7.23
CA ALA A 117 -3.40 -25.08 7.48
C ALA A 117 -4.60 -24.62 6.63
N GLY A 118 -5.31 -25.60 6.06
CA GLY A 118 -6.52 -25.38 5.25
C GLY A 118 -6.28 -25.32 3.74
N GLY A 119 -5.14 -25.79 3.23
CA GLY A 119 -4.89 -25.90 1.79
C GLY A 119 -4.77 -24.52 1.12
N ARG A 120 -3.98 -23.64 1.71
CA ARG A 120 -3.88 -22.23 1.33
C ARG A 120 -3.01 -21.99 0.10
N CYS A 121 -3.06 -20.75 -0.41
CA CYS A 121 -2.21 -20.29 -1.48
C CYS A 121 -0.73 -20.14 -1.03
N GLY A 122 0.04 -21.21 -1.24
CA GLY A 122 1.48 -21.30 -0.98
C GLY A 122 2.30 -21.41 -2.28
N GLN A 123 3.29 -22.30 -2.29
CA GLN A 123 4.12 -22.55 -3.47
C GLN A 123 3.29 -22.94 -4.70
N GLY A 124 3.51 -22.27 -5.84
CA GLY A 124 2.86 -22.57 -7.12
C GLY A 124 1.42 -22.07 -7.26
N CYS A 125 0.85 -21.42 -6.24
CA CYS A 125 -0.41 -20.68 -6.34
C CYS A 125 -0.13 -19.22 -6.72
N SER A 126 -0.79 -18.68 -7.75
CA SER A 126 -0.52 -17.33 -8.26
C SER A 126 -1.06 -16.20 -7.37
N SER A 127 -2.26 -16.36 -6.81
CA SER A 127 -2.87 -15.53 -5.77
C SER A 127 -4.19 -16.17 -5.31
N SER A 128 -4.83 -15.66 -4.25
CA SER A 128 -6.13 -16.15 -3.78
C SER A 128 -6.80 -15.18 -2.83
N THR A 129 -8.12 -15.03 -2.94
CA THR A 129 -8.96 -14.33 -1.95
C THR A 129 -9.80 -15.28 -1.08
N THR A 130 -9.82 -16.57 -1.44
CA THR A 130 -10.68 -17.60 -0.81
C THR A 130 -10.00 -18.32 0.36
N THR A 131 -8.73 -18.04 0.64
CA THR A 131 -7.97 -18.68 1.72
C THR A 131 -7.29 -17.69 2.68
N PRO A 132 -8.03 -16.71 3.24
CA PRO A 132 -7.45 -15.71 4.14
C PRO A 132 -7.05 -16.32 5.49
N ALA A 133 -6.01 -15.78 6.11
CA ALA A 133 -5.61 -16.20 7.46
C ALA A 133 -5.33 -15.05 8.40
N VAL A 134 -5.84 -15.20 9.63
CA VAL A 134 -5.28 -14.53 10.79
C VAL A 134 -4.51 -15.56 11.60
N VAL A 135 -3.21 -15.37 11.73
CA VAL A 135 -2.34 -16.21 12.54
C VAL A 135 -1.92 -15.40 13.77
N TYR A 136 -2.50 -15.78 14.91
CA TYR A 136 -2.36 -15.07 16.16
C TYR A 136 -1.25 -15.66 17.02
N PHE A 137 -0.43 -14.77 17.59
CA PHE A 137 0.67 -15.08 18.48
C PHE A 137 0.35 -14.49 19.86
N PRO A 138 -0.05 -15.33 20.82
CA PRO A 138 -0.10 -14.94 22.23
C PRO A 138 1.26 -14.42 22.72
N ALA A 139 1.27 -13.76 23.87
CA ALA A 139 2.53 -13.38 24.50
C ALA A 139 3.43 -14.61 24.73
N GLY A 140 4.73 -14.44 24.45
CA GLY A 140 5.72 -15.49 24.56
C GLY A 140 6.98 -15.18 23.76
N THR A 141 7.99 -16.03 23.90
CA THR A 141 9.19 -16.03 23.04
C THR A 141 9.16 -17.30 22.20
N TYR A 142 9.07 -17.14 20.89
CA TYR A 142 8.98 -18.22 19.93
C TYR A 142 10.36 -18.40 19.31
N LEU A 143 11.10 -19.42 19.75
CA LEU A 143 12.42 -19.73 19.19
C LEU A 143 12.22 -20.39 17.83
N ILE A 144 12.93 -19.91 16.80
CA ILE A 144 12.81 -20.40 15.43
C ILE A 144 14.18 -20.72 14.83
N SER A 145 14.29 -21.82 14.09
CA SER A 145 15.52 -22.23 13.39
C SER A 145 15.49 -22.04 11.88
N SER A 146 14.32 -21.81 11.29
CA SER A 146 14.18 -21.40 9.89
C SER A 146 13.01 -20.46 9.66
N SER A 147 12.93 -19.90 8.45
CA SER A 147 11.95 -18.89 8.07
C SER A 147 10.51 -19.33 8.36
N ILE A 148 9.74 -18.39 8.90
CA ILE A 148 8.30 -18.45 8.91
C ILE A 148 7.82 -17.93 7.55
N VAL A 149 7.25 -18.81 6.74
CA VAL A 149 6.84 -18.49 5.38
C VAL A 149 5.45 -17.88 5.40
N ASP A 150 5.35 -16.60 5.08
CA ASP A 150 4.08 -15.89 5.05
C ASP A 150 3.33 -16.21 3.75
N TYR A 151 2.21 -16.91 3.84
CA TYR A 151 1.41 -17.31 2.67
C TYR A 151 0.54 -16.16 2.16
N TYR A 152 0.05 -16.24 0.93
CA TYR A 152 -0.79 -15.18 0.34
C TYR A 152 -2.04 -14.88 1.21
N TYR A 153 -2.41 -13.60 1.34
CA TYR A 153 -3.57 -13.15 2.13
C TYR A 153 -3.51 -13.56 3.63
N THR A 154 -2.36 -13.33 4.27
CA THR A 154 -2.13 -13.65 5.69
C THR A 154 -1.92 -12.39 6.52
N GLN A 155 -2.48 -12.39 7.72
CA GLN A 155 -2.20 -11.43 8.77
C GLN A 155 -1.54 -12.14 9.95
N LEU A 156 -0.27 -11.85 10.21
CA LEU A 156 0.44 -12.27 11.42
C LEU A 156 0.20 -11.22 12.50
N ILE A 157 -0.47 -11.61 13.59
CA ILE A 157 -0.89 -10.68 14.65
C ILE A 157 -0.36 -11.14 16.00
N GLY A 158 0.56 -10.38 16.59
CA GLY A 158 0.97 -10.58 17.97
C GLY A 158 0.07 -9.88 18.98
N ASN A 159 0.16 -10.29 20.24
CA ASN A 159 -0.49 -9.60 21.36
C ASN A 159 0.13 -8.19 21.57
N PRO A 160 -0.59 -7.08 21.33
CA PRO A 160 -0.05 -5.72 21.47
C PRO A 160 0.22 -5.31 22.93
N ASN A 161 -0.40 -5.98 23.90
CA ASN A 161 -0.23 -5.67 25.32
C ASN A 161 1.03 -6.32 25.92
N SER A 162 1.62 -7.29 25.21
CA SER A 162 2.88 -7.93 25.52
C SER A 162 3.42 -8.59 24.24
N LEU A 163 4.22 -7.83 23.48
CA LEU A 163 4.67 -8.23 22.14
C LEU A 163 5.33 -9.61 22.19
N PRO A 164 4.85 -10.59 21.39
CA PRO A 164 5.59 -11.83 21.19
C PRO A 164 6.94 -11.57 20.53
N VAL A 165 7.93 -12.35 20.95
CA VAL A 165 9.29 -12.28 20.41
C VAL A 165 9.49 -13.46 19.46
N LEU A 166 9.74 -13.21 18.18
CA LEU A 166 10.26 -14.20 17.25
C LEU A 166 11.78 -14.18 17.33
N LYS A 167 12.35 -15.20 17.97
CA LYS A 167 13.76 -15.27 18.31
C LYS A 167 14.49 -16.29 17.46
N ALA A 168 15.50 -15.86 16.72
CA ALA A 168 16.32 -16.77 15.94
C ALA A 168 17.18 -17.67 16.86
N THR A 169 17.39 -18.92 16.46
CA THR A 169 18.51 -19.73 17.00
C THR A 169 19.85 -19.18 16.49
N SER A 170 20.96 -19.52 17.14
CA SER A 170 22.30 -19.10 16.69
C SER A 170 22.71 -19.69 15.34
N SER A 171 22.07 -20.79 14.94
CA SER A 171 22.26 -21.49 13.66
C SER A 171 21.05 -21.35 12.74
N PHE A 172 20.26 -20.27 12.90
CA PHE A 172 19.10 -20.01 12.04
C PHE A 172 19.50 -20.08 10.56
N SER A 173 18.67 -20.74 9.77
CA SER A 173 18.86 -20.88 8.33
C SER A 173 17.57 -20.57 7.59
N GLY A 174 17.60 -19.54 6.75
CA GLY A 174 16.44 -19.03 6.06
C GLY A 174 16.75 -17.66 5.46
N PHE A 175 15.81 -17.15 4.67
CA PHE A 175 15.94 -15.83 4.07
C PHE A 175 15.71 -14.77 5.17
N GLY A 176 14.46 -14.47 5.52
CA GLY A 176 14.12 -13.68 6.71
C GLY A 176 13.58 -14.56 7.85
N LEU A 177 13.53 -14.03 9.09
CA LEU A 177 12.73 -14.65 10.15
C LEU A 177 11.27 -14.80 9.70
N ILE A 178 10.73 -13.77 9.04
CA ILE A 178 9.57 -13.87 8.15
C ILE A 178 10.05 -13.78 6.70
N ASP A 179 9.61 -14.73 5.88
CA ASP A 179 9.77 -14.70 4.43
C ASP A 179 8.42 -14.44 3.75
N GLY A 180 8.23 -13.21 3.27
CA GLY A 180 6.99 -12.73 2.64
C GLY A 180 6.70 -13.34 1.27
N ASP A 181 7.75 -13.74 0.54
CA ASP A 181 7.66 -14.27 -0.82
C ASP A 181 8.91 -15.10 -1.16
N PRO A 182 8.90 -16.42 -0.88
CA PRO A 182 10.10 -17.23 -1.01
C PRO A 182 10.60 -17.39 -2.45
N TYR A 183 11.91 -17.48 -2.61
CA TYR A 183 12.54 -17.89 -3.86
C TYR A 183 12.60 -19.42 -3.95
N TYR A 184 11.63 -20.03 -4.65
CA TYR A 184 11.73 -21.45 -5.06
C TYR A 184 12.45 -21.63 -6.41
N THR A 185 12.61 -20.53 -7.14
CA THR A 185 13.36 -20.44 -8.39
C THR A 185 14.23 -19.18 -8.34
N GLN A 186 14.81 -18.76 -9.46
CA GLN A 186 15.47 -17.45 -9.56
C GLN A 186 14.50 -16.26 -9.38
N ASN A 187 13.19 -16.51 -9.48
CA ASN A 187 12.14 -15.52 -9.29
C ASN A 187 11.40 -15.79 -7.97
N LEU A 188 10.81 -14.73 -7.42
CA LEU A 188 9.86 -14.79 -6.32
C LEU A 188 8.70 -15.75 -6.63
N ASN A 189 8.14 -16.38 -5.58
CA ASN A 189 7.03 -17.31 -5.71
C ASN A 189 5.78 -16.61 -6.27
N TRP A 190 5.50 -15.41 -5.78
CA TRP A 190 4.50 -14.52 -6.33
C TRP A 190 5.16 -13.40 -7.14
N GLY A 191 4.41 -12.81 -8.08
CA GLY A 191 4.86 -11.54 -8.67
C GLY A 191 4.67 -10.47 -7.61
N SER A 192 5.73 -9.78 -7.18
CA SER A 192 5.68 -8.85 -6.04
C SER A 192 4.73 -7.67 -6.22
N THR A 193 4.38 -7.32 -7.46
CA THR A 193 3.33 -6.35 -7.81
C THR A 193 1.90 -6.87 -7.60
N ASN A 194 1.74 -8.17 -7.30
CA ASN A 194 0.46 -8.83 -7.06
C ASN A 194 0.35 -9.43 -5.66
N VAL A 195 1.26 -9.11 -4.73
CA VAL A 195 1.24 -9.63 -3.36
C VAL A 195 0.43 -8.69 -2.47
N PHE A 196 -0.89 -8.87 -2.47
CA PHE A 196 -1.86 -8.02 -1.77
C PHE A 196 -2.32 -8.59 -0.42
N PHE A 197 -3.03 -7.78 0.37
CA PHE A 197 -3.83 -8.18 1.55
C PHE A 197 -3.06 -8.88 2.67
N ARG A 198 -1.91 -8.30 3.07
CA ARG A 198 -1.02 -8.87 4.11
C ARG A 198 -0.76 -7.92 5.25
N GLN A 199 -0.64 -8.46 6.46
CA GLN A 199 -0.26 -7.67 7.61
C GLN A 199 0.74 -8.42 8.49
N VAL A 200 1.72 -7.72 9.04
CA VAL A 200 2.48 -8.18 10.21
C VAL A 200 2.41 -7.09 11.26
N ARG A 201 1.88 -7.41 12.43
CA ARG A 201 1.78 -6.43 13.51
C ARG A 201 2.04 -6.99 14.90
N ASN A 202 2.63 -6.14 15.74
CA ASN A 202 2.89 -6.39 17.17
C ASN A 202 3.94 -7.47 17.43
N PHE A 203 5.17 -7.29 16.98
CA PHE A 203 6.25 -8.27 17.19
C PHE A 203 7.55 -7.61 17.64
N VAL A 204 8.35 -8.40 18.36
CA VAL A 204 9.80 -8.20 18.43
C VAL A 204 10.46 -9.29 17.58
N PHE A 205 11.32 -8.91 16.63
CA PHE A 205 12.19 -9.82 15.89
C PHE A 205 13.59 -9.77 16.49
N ASP A 206 14.00 -10.84 17.16
CA ASP A 206 15.30 -10.93 17.84
C ASP A 206 16.28 -11.79 17.03
N LEU A 207 17.22 -11.11 16.38
CA LEU A 207 18.30 -11.69 15.58
C LEU A 207 19.60 -11.83 16.39
N THR A 208 19.64 -11.37 17.63
CA THR A 208 20.90 -11.19 18.39
C THR A 208 21.64 -12.48 18.72
N ASN A 209 20.95 -13.62 18.65
CA ASN A 209 21.56 -14.95 18.76
C ASN A 209 22.39 -15.33 17.53
N ILE A 210 22.08 -14.80 16.35
CA ILE A 210 22.85 -15.04 15.14
C ILE A 210 24.16 -14.27 15.25
N PRO A 211 25.33 -14.89 14.99
CA PRO A 211 26.61 -14.19 15.06
C PRO A 211 26.62 -12.91 14.23
N ALA A 212 27.25 -11.86 14.73
CA ALA A 212 27.24 -10.54 14.07
C ALA A 212 27.76 -10.60 12.62
N ALA A 213 28.83 -11.36 12.38
CA ALA A 213 29.43 -11.51 11.05
C ALA A 213 28.61 -12.38 10.08
N THR A 214 27.54 -13.02 10.56
CA THR A 214 26.64 -13.82 9.74
C THR A 214 25.51 -12.94 9.23
N GLN A 215 25.26 -12.99 7.92
CA GLN A 215 24.12 -12.28 7.31
C GLN A 215 22.82 -12.83 7.88
N ALA A 216 21.88 -11.94 8.21
CA ALA A 216 20.58 -12.30 8.72
C ALA A 216 19.57 -11.18 8.43
N THR A 217 18.33 -11.57 8.15
CA THR A 217 17.24 -10.63 7.86
C THR A 217 16.08 -10.86 8.81
N GLY A 218 15.49 -9.79 9.34
CA GLY A 218 14.28 -9.87 10.15
C GLY A 218 13.06 -10.23 9.30
N ILE A 219 12.66 -9.35 8.38
CA ILE A 219 11.54 -9.59 7.46
C ILE A 219 11.99 -9.34 6.02
N HIS A 220 11.68 -10.30 5.14
CA HIS A 220 11.65 -10.12 3.69
C HIS A 220 10.24 -9.76 3.24
N TRP A 221 10.05 -8.60 2.61
CA TRP A 221 8.72 -8.01 2.40
C TRP A 221 8.43 -7.47 0.98
N PRO A 222 8.69 -8.23 -0.11
CA PRO A 222 8.29 -7.84 -1.45
C PRO A 222 6.77 -7.94 -1.57
N THR A 223 6.12 -6.79 -1.57
CA THR A 223 4.65 -6.69 -1.45
C THR A 223 4.08 -5.63 -2.37
N ALA A 224 2.75 -5.62 -2.48
CA ALA A 224 1.98 -4.64 -3.20
C ALA A 224 0.96 -3.92 -2.29
N GLN A 225 -0.09 -3.32 -2.85
CA GLN A 225 -1.10 -2.55 -2.14
C GLN A 225 -1.90 -3.39 -1.12
N ALA A 226 -2.59 -2.70 -0.21
CA ALA A 226 -3.30 -3.31 0.92
C ALA A 226 -2.40 -4.23 1.78
N THR A 227 -1.15 -3.82 1.97
CA THR A 227 -0.22 -4.47 2.89
C THR A 227 0.27 -3.51 3.96
N SER A 228 0.53 -4.00 5.16
CA SER A 228 1.07 -3.17 6.24
C SER A 228 1.99 -3.90 7.21
N LEU A 229 3.03 -3.17 7.65
CA LEU A 229 3.82 -3.50 8.83
C LEU A 229 3.49 -2.48 9.93
N GLN A 230 3.16 -2.95 11.14
CA GLN A 230 2.74 -2.07 12.25
C GLN A 230 3.27 -2.52 13.62
N ASN A 231 3.80 -1.59 14.42
CA ASN A 231 4.17 -1.85 15.83
C ASN A 231 5.16 -3.02 15.95
N ILE A 232 6.32 -2.86 15.32
CA ILE A 232 7.36 -3.88 15.23
C ILE A 232 8.66 -3.35 15.84
N VAL A 233 9.41 -4.22 16.51
CA VAL A 233 10.77 -3.93 16.96
C VAL A 233 11.73 -4.95 16.36
N PHE A 234 12.81 -4.50 15.75
CA PHE A 234 13.93 -5.33 15.32
C PHE A 234 15.09 -5.19 16.29
N GLU A 235 15.49 -6.29 16.93
CA GLU A 235 16.67 -6.38 17.78
C GLU A 235 17.78 -7.10 17.03
N MET A 236 18.81 -6.35 16.63
CA MET A 236 19.93 -6.85 15.83
C MET A 236 21.26 -6.63 16.55
N SER A 237 22.29 -7.36 16.13
CA SER A 237 23.64 -7.13 16.64
C SER A 237 24.14 -5.74 16.27
N ALA A 238 24.59 -4.97 17.27
CA ALA A 238 25.30 -3.70 17.11
C ALA A 238 26.83 -3.87 17.16
N ALA A 239 27.34 -5.11 17.19
CA ALA A 239 28.77 -5.36 17.19
C ALA A 239 29.42 -4.89 15.88
N SER A 240 30.70 -4.50 15.95
CA SER A 240 31.48 -4.12 14.77
C SER A 240 31.51 -5.28 13.76
N GLY A 241 31.27 -4.97 12.48
CA GLY A 241 31.18 -5.98 11.42
C GLY A 241 29.85 -6.76 11.42
N THR A 242 28.82 -6.26 12.10
CA THR A 242 27.45 -6.81 11.98
C THR A 242 27.01 -6.85 10.52
N GLN A 243 26.30 -7.93 10.14
CA GLN A 243 25.72 -8.15 8.82
C GLN A 243 24.19 -8.30 8.90
N HIS A 244 23.58 -7.95 10.03
CA HIS A 244 22.14 -8.07 10.27
C HIS A 244 21.36 -6.94 9.62
N THR A 245 20.28 -7.28 8.93
CA THR A 245 19.33 -6.35 8.31
C THR A 245 17.95 -6.52 8.93
N GLY A 246 17.28 -5.44 9.33
CA GLY A 246 15.96 -5.54 9.95
C GLY A 246 14.90 -5.89 8.92
N LEU A 247 14.72 -4.99 7.94
CA LEU A 247 13.77 -5.12 6.86
C LEU A 247 14.48 -5.18 5.51
N PHE A 248 14.12 -6.15 4.69
CA PHE A 248 14.60 -6.27 3.31
C PHE A 248 13.42 -6.28 2.33
N VAL A 249 13.47 -5.38 1.34
CA VAL A 249 12.50 -5.29 0.25
C VAL A 249 13.28 -5.01 -1.02
N GLU A 250 13.28 -5.93 -1.96
CA GLU A 250 13.97 -5.77 -3.24
C GLU A 250 13.03 -5.41 -4.37
N SER A 251 11.73 -5.67 -4.26
CA SER A 251 10.75 -5.36 -5.30
C SER A 251 9.32 -5.15 -4.79
N GLY A 252 8.41 -4.73 -5.67
CA GLY A 252 6.96 -4.68 -5.43
C GLY A 252 6.30 -3.35 -5.84
N SER A 253 5.05 -3.15 -5.42
CA SER A 253 4.22 -1.95 -5.64
C SER A 253 3.44 -1.58 -4.36
N ALA A 254 4.16 -1.41 -3.26
CA ALA A 254 3.61 -1.50 -1.91
C ALA A 254 3.04 -0.18 -1.38
N GLY A 255 2.30 -0.31 -0.27
CA GLY A 255 1.44 0.74 0.28
C GLY A 255 2.02 1.46 1.50
N PHE A 256 2.10 0.77 2.65
CA PHE A 256 2.21 1.46 3.94
C PHE A 256 2.97 0.71 5.06
N MET A 257 3.82 1.42 5.82
CA MET A 257 4.42 0.90 7.06
C MET A 257 4.43 1.94 8.17
N THR A 258 4.24 1.51 9.41
CA THR A 258 4.25 2.43 10.55
C THR A 258 4.67 1.83 11.89
N ASP A 259 5.11 2.70 12.81
CA ASP A 259 5.42 2.36 14.20
C ASP A 259 6.47 1.24 14.31
N ILE A 260 7.59 1.40 13.61
CA ILE A 260 8.66 0.37 13.58
C ILE A 260 9.92 0.92 14.24
N THR A 261 10.51 0.15 15.13
CA THR A 261 11.80 0.45 15.75
C THR A 261 12.86 -0.54 15.28
N PHE A 262 14.03 -0.03 14.90
CA PHE A 262 15.19 -0.80 14.49
C PHE A 262 16.34 -0.52 15.45
N ASN A 263 16.87 -1.56 16.10
CA ASN A 263 17.99 -1.45 17.05
C ASN A 263 19.19 -2.26 16.52
N GLY A 264 20.30 -1.58 16.24
CA GLY A 264 21.53 -2.20 15.72
C GLY A 264 21.47 -2.53 14.22
N GLY A 265 22.30 -3.46 13.78
CA GLY A 265 22.34 -3.95 12.39
C GLY A 265 23.19 -3.11 11.43
N ILE A 266 23.58 -3.72 10.30
CA ILE A 266 24.24 -3.00 9.20
C ILE A 266 23.24 -2.09 8.50
N TYR A 267 22.02 -2.58 8.32
CA TYR A 267 20.90 -1.83 7.79
C TYR A 267 19.72 -1.97 8.75
N GLY A 268 19.11 -0.85 9.14
CA GLY A 268 17.77 -0.90 9.70
C GLY A 268 16.80 -1.45 8.64
N ALA A 269 16.75 -0.77 7.51
CA ALA A 269 16.00 -1.18 6.33
C ALA A 269 16.88 -1.12 5.07
N SER A 270 16.80 -2.13 4.21
CA SER A 270 17.38 -2.16 2.86
C SER A 270 16.27 -2.41 1.85
N ILE A 271 15.84 -1.37 1.15
CA ILE A 271 14.51 -1.32 0.54
C ILE A 271 14.51 -0.75 -0.88
N GLY A 272 13.72 -1.34 -1.76
CA GLY A 272 13.41 -0.87 -3.10
C GLY A 272 12.10 -1.43 -3.62
N ASN A 273 11.28 -0.55 -4.18
CA ASN A 273 9.89 -0.79 -4.58
C ASN A 273 9.45 0.36 -5.50
N GLN A 274 8.37 0.21 -6.27
CA GLN A 274 7.85 1.31 -7.08
C GLN A 274 7.56 2.54 -6.20
N GLN A 275 6.68 2.40 -5.22
CA GLN A 275 6.36 3.46 -4.28
C GLN A 275 6.13 2.93 -2.88
N PHE A 276 6.17 3.84 -1.89
CA PHE A 276 5.78 3.51 -0.52
C PHE A 276 5.51 4.76 0.32
N THR A 277 4.67 4.60 1.33
CA THR A 277 4.58 5.52 2.47
C THR A 277 5.06 4.84 3.75
N MET A 278 6.08 5.41 4.39
CA MET A 278 6.60 4.91 5.67
C MET A 278 6.57 6.03 6.70
N ARG A 279 5.91 5.79 7.84
CA ARG A 279 5.82 6.83 8.89
C ARG A 279 6.04 6.33 10.32
N ASN A 280 6.57 7.20 11.16
CA ASN A 280 6.89 6.88 12.56
C ASN A 280 7.84 5.66 12.69
N LEU A 281 8.99 5.75 12.02
CA LEU A 281 10.06 4.75 12.11
C LEU A 281 11.20 5.30 12.97
N ILE A 282 11.75 4.46 13.84
CA ILE A 282 12.85 4.81 14.74
C ILE A 282 14.04 3.90 14.44
N PHE A 283 15.20 4.48 14.20
CA PHE A 283 16.44 3.76 13.93
C PHE A 283 17.47 4.12 14.99
N ASN A 284 17.99 3.13 15.71
CA ASN A 284 18.93 3.32 16.80
C ASN A 284 20.20 2.49 16.56
N ASN A 285 21.34 3.16 16.53
CA ASN A 285 22.66 2.50 16.48
C ASN A 285 22.86 1.58 15.27
N CYS A 286 22.16 1.84 14.16
CA CYS A 286 22.40 1.16 12.89
C CYS A 286 23.71 1.66 12.28
N VAL A 287 24.40 0.84 11.48
CA VAL A 287 25.48 1.37 10.63
C VAL A 287 24.86 2.35 9.62
N THR A 288 23.88 1.90 8.86
CA THR A 288 23.03 2.73 8.00
C THR A 288 21.57 2.54 8.42
N ALA A 289 20.83 3.61 8.69
CA ALA A 289 19.42 3.47 9.05
C ALA A 289 18.60 2.92 7.87
N ILE A 290 18.71 3.56 6.70
CA ILE A 290 17.97 3.18 5.49
C ILE A 290 18.93 3.13 4.30
N SER A 291 19.00 1.98 3.64
CA SER A 291 19.64 1.80 2.33
C SER A 291 18.55 1.70 1.26
N GLN A 292 18.34 2.76 0.49
CA GLN A 292 17.39 2.75 -0.63
C GLN A 292 18.06 2.14 -1.86
N LEU A 293 17.62 0.95 -2.24
CA LEU A 293 18.15 0.16 -3.36
C LEU A 293 17.71 0.72 -4.71
N TRP A 294 16.42 1.07 -4.81
CA TRP A 294 15.78 1.73 -5.94
C TRP A 294 14.41 2.26 -5.53
N SER A 295 13.82 3.17 -6.30
CA SER A 295 12.40 3.52 -6.17
C SER A 295 11.91 4.32 -7.36
N TRP A 296 10.59 4.46 -7.54
CA TRP A 296 10.02 5.52 -8.36
C TRP A 296 9.78 6.77 -7.51
N GLY A 297 9.14 6.61 -6.36
CA GLY A 297 8.94 7.68 -5.37
C GLY A 297 8.68 7.15 -3.97
N TRP A 298 9.07 7.89 -2.93
CA TRP A 298 8.90 7.45 -1.54
C TRP A 298 8.57 8.60 -0.61
N LEU A 299 7.61 8.39 0.29
CA LEU A 299 7.33 9.31 1.39
C LEU A 299 7.79 8.72 2.73
N TYR A 300 8.70 9.43 3.38
CA TYR A 300 9.12 9.24 4.76
C TYR A 300 8.58 10.35 5.66
N GLN A 301 7.77 10.00 6.67
CA GLN A 301 7.15 10.98 7.56
C GLN A 301 7.38 10.61 9.03
N GLY A 302 7.86 11.55 9.85
CA GLY A 302 8.05 11.26 11.28
C GLY A 302 9.15 10.24 11.57
N ILE A 303 10.22 10.22 10.77
CA ILE A 303 11.35 9.31 10.96
C ILE A 303 12.28 9.86 12.04
N SER A 304 12.79 9.00 12.91
CA SER A 304 13.79 9.35 13.92
C SER A 304 15.03 8.48 13.78
N ILE A 305 16.17 9.09 13.46
CA ILE A 305 17.45 8.39 13.27
C ILE A 305 18.39 8.81 14.39
N ASN A 306 18.87 7.86 15.20
CA ASN A 306 19.62 8.11 16.42
C ASN A 306 20.91 7.30 16.46
N ASN A 307 22.04 8.00 16.59
CA ASN A 307 23.37 7.40 16.78
C ASN A 307 23.77 6.41 15.67
N CYS A 308 23.30 6.65 14.44
CA CYS A 308 23.70 5.83 13.28
C CYS A 308 25.02 6.35 12.68
N GLN A 309 25.71 5.56 11.86
CA GLN A 309 26.86 6.10 11.09
C GLN A 309 26.38 6.89 9.87
N LYS A 310 25.32 6.41 9.23
CA LYS A 310 24.63 7.02 8.10
C LYS A 310 23.12 6.99 8.36
N GLY A 311 22.42 8.05 8.01
CA GLY A 311 20.95 8.04 8.03
C GLY A 311 20.39 7.32 6.82
N ILE A 312 20.13 8.04 5.73
CA ILE A 312 19.50 7.50 4.52
C ILE A 312 20.52 7.50 3.38
N ASP A 313 20.77 6.35 2.75
CA ASP A 313 21.61 6.23 1.56
C ASP A 313 20.74 6.02 0.33
N ILE A 314 20.66 7.03 -0.54
CA ILE A 314 19.95 7.01 -1.82
C ILE A 314 20.91 7.02 -3.02
N SER A 315 22.19 6.73 -2.80
CA SER A 315 23.24 6.85 -3.83
C SER A 315 23.35 5.65 -4.78
N ALA A 316 22.39 4.73 -4.72
CA ALA A 316 22.41 3.48 -5.47
C ALA A 316 22.51 3.70 -6.99
N GLY A 317 23.47 3.01 -7.61
CA GLY A 317 23.81 3.13 -9.03
C GLY A 317 24.85 4.21 -9.35
N GLY A 318 25.16 5.09 -8.40
CA GLY A 318 26.09 6.20 -8.60
C GLY A 318 25.55 7.25 -9.58
N SER A 319 26.30 8.34 -9.78
CA SER A 319 25.80 9.49 -10.55
C SER A 319 25.54 9.18 -12.03
N SER A 320 26.14 8.13 -12.59
CA SER A 320 25.95 7.76 -14.00
C SER A 320 24.77 6.83 -14.27
N ALA A 321 24.17 6.23 -13.24
CA ALA A 321 23.12 5.22 -13.39
C ALA A 321 22.24 5.14 -12.14
N LEU A 322 21.73 6.28 -11.68
CA LEU A 322 20.88 6.36 -10.49
C LEU A 322 19.67 5.42 -10.62
N THR A 323 19.33 4.76 -9.51
CA THR A 323 18.23 3.78 -9.43
C THR A 323 17.13 4.19 -8.46
N VAL A 324 17.37 5.21 -7.64
CA VAL A 324 16.36 5.86 -6.82
C VAL A 324 15.76 7.01 -7.64
N GLY A 325 14.45 7.01 -7.85
CA GLY A 325 13.74 8.08 -8.57
C GLY A 325 13.64 9.33 -7.69
N SER A 326 12.85 9.23 -6.62
CA SER A 326 12.70 10.32 -5.66
C SER A 326 12.42 9.84 -4.23
N ILE A 327 12.81 10.66 -3.25
CA ILE A 327 12.39 10.51 -1.85
C ILE A 327 11.98 11.85 -1.24
N ILE A 328 11.02 11.79 -0.33
CA ILE A 328 10.56 12.91 0.48
C ILE A 328 10.78 12.54 1.95
N LEU A 329 11.41 13.42 2.73
CA LEU A 329 11.53 13.28 4.19
C LEU A 329 10.92 14.49 4.89
N ILE A 330 9.82 14.27 5.62
CA ILE A 330 9.14 15.32 6.37
C ILE A 330 8.97 15.00 7.85
N ASP A 331 8.86 16.05 8.66
CA ASP A 331 8.50 15.97 10.09
C ASP A 331 9.41 15.03 10.89
N SER A 332 10.69 14.96 10.49
CA SER A 332 11.63 13.92 10.91
C SER A 332 12.77 14.50 11.74
N SER A 333 13.54 13.62 12.37
CA SER A 333 14.72 13.99 13.14
C SER A 333 15.91 13.07 12.87
N ILE A 334 17.11 13.66 12.85
CA ILE A 334 18.39 12.95 12.75
C ILE A 334 19.29 13.46 13.87
N THR A 335 19.75 12.55 14.72
CA THR A 335 20.49 12.86 15.94
C THR A 335 21.78 12.03 16.03
N ASN A 336 22.88 12.69 16.38
CA ASN A 336 24.21 12.09 16.59
C ASN A 336 24.65 11.15 15.45
N THR A 337 24.33 11.52 14.22
CA THR A 337 24.63 10.74 13.02
C THR A 337 25.60 11.55 12.17
N PRO A 338 26.84 11.08 11.91
CA PRO A 338 27.85 11.87 11.18
C PRO A 338 27.38 12.35 9.81
N VAL A 339 26.64 11.52 9.08
CA VAL A 339 26.08 11.84 7.75
C VAL A 339 24.57 11.54 7.75
N GLY A 340 23.76 12.59 7.57
CA GLY A 340 22.31 12.48 7.51
C GLY A 340 21.83 11.69 6.29
N ILE A 341 22.06 12.23 5.09
CA ILE A 341 21.63 11.63 3.82
C ILE A 341 22.81 11.56 2.86
N ILE A 342 22.92 10.46 2.13
CA ILE A 342 23.91 10.28 1.05
C ILE A 342 23.18 10.23 -0.28
N THR A 343 23.57 11.09 -1.21
CA THR A 343 23.03 11.13 -2.57
C THR A 343 24.14 10.90 -3.60
N ALA A 344 23.76 10.52 -4.81
CA ALA A 344 24.62 10.57 -5.99
C ALA A 344 24.06 11.50 -7.09
N HIS A 345 22.99 12.24 -6.78
CA HIS A 345 22.45 13.27 -7.66
C HIS A 345 23.45 14.41 -7.84
N THR A 346 23.61 14.86 -9.08
CA THR A 346 24.37 16.06 -9.45
C THR A 346 23.71 16.71 -10.65
N SER A 347 24.11 17.93 -11.00
CA SER A 347 23.64 18.58 -12.25
C SER A 347 24.01 17.84 -13.55
N THR A 348 24.79 16.76 -13.46
CA THR A 348 25.21 15.92 -14.58
C THR A 348 24.90 14.43 -14.35
N SER A 349 24.08 14.11 -13.34
CA SER A 349 23.70 12.72 -13.07
C SER A 349 22.73 12.20 -14.12
N SER A 350 22.66 10.89 -14.25
CA SER A 350 21.77 10.19 -15.18
C SER A 350 21.00 9.09 -14.47
N PRO A 351 19.67 8.98 -14.66
CA PRO A 351 18.80 9.95 -15.36
C PRO A 351 18.76 11.33 -14.69
N ALA A 352 18.35 12.37 -15.43
CA ALA A 352 18.53 13.76 -15.01
C ALA A 352 17.79 14.13 -13.74
N THR A 353 16.56 13.62 -13.55
CA THR A 353 15.74 13.89 -12.36
C THR A 353 15.75 12.73 -11.35
N ALA A 354 16.52 11.67 -11.61
CA ALA A 354 16.70 10.60 -10.64
C ALA A 354 17.52 11.10 -9.44
N GLY A 355 17.31 10.49 -8.29
CA GLY A 355 17.91 10.88 -7.02
C GLY A 355 17.29 12.13 -6.40
N THR A 356 16.13 12.57 -6.88
CA THR A 356 15.42 13.75 -6.36
C THR A 356 15.19 13.62 -4.86
N LEU A 357 15.62 14.63 -4.10
CA LEU A 357 15.49 14.68 -2.65
C LEU A 357 14.68 15.91 -2.22
N MET A 358 13.61 15.71 -1.46
CA MET A 358 12.82 16.80 -0.86
C MET A 358 12.76 16.67 0.66
N LEU A 359 13.19 17.71 1.38
CA LEU A 359 13.21 17.79 2.83
C LEU A 359 12.30 18.91 3.30
N GLU A 360 11.48 18.67 4.33
CA GLU A 360 10.69 19.73 4.97
C GLU A 360 10.51 19.44 6.46
N ASN A 361 10.77 20.43 7.33
CA ASN A 361 10.66 20.28 8.78
C ASN A 361 11.48 19.09 9.32
N VAL A 362 12.79 19.07 9.00
CA VAL A 362 13.72 18.01 9.47
C VAL A 362 14.66 18.57 10.53
N VAL A 363 14.57 18.05 11.74
CA VAL A 363 15.40 18.46 12.89
C VAL A 363 16.74 17.72 12.86
N LEU A 364 17.84 18.45 12.95
CA LEU A 364 19.18 17.91 13.06
C LEU A 364 19.76 18.24 14.43
N THR A 365 20.29 17.23 15.12
CA THR A 365 21.04 17.41 16.37
C THR A 365 22.38 16.69 16.30
N ASN A 366 23.49 17.42 16.31
CA ASN A 366 24.85 16.87 16.18
C ASN A 366 25.04 16.01 14.92
N VAL A 367 24.57 16.53 13.78
CA VAL A 367 24.70 15.93 12.45
C VAL A 367 25.55 16.87 11.60
N PRO A 368 26.87 16.73 11.53
CA PRO A 368 27.74 17.72 10.89
C PRO A 368 27.54 17.83 9.37
N THR A 369 27.14 16.75 8.70
CA THR A 369 26.80 16.74 7.28
C THR A 369 25.36 16.30 7.10
N ALA A 370 24.47 17.21 6.70
CA ALA A 370 23.06 16.90 6.49
C ALA A 370 22.85 16.10 5.19
N VAL A 371 23.46 16.54 4.09
CA VAL A 371 23.47 15.84 2.80
C VAL A 371 24.89 15.75 2.28
N GLN A 372 25.31 14.54 1.91
CA GLN A 372 26.63 14.22 1.38
C GLN A 372 26.50 13.63 -0.03
N LEU A 373 27.36 14.07 -0.96
CA LEU A 373 27.53 13.41 -2.25
C LEU A 373 28.39 12.15 -2.07
N THR A 374 28.06 11.09 -2.80
CA THR A 374 28.91 9.88 -2.87
C THR A 374 30.36 10.26 -3.19
N GLY A 375 31.32 9.69 -2.45
CA GLY A 375 32.73 10.11 -2.48
C GLY A 375 33.13 11.15 -1.43
N GLY A 376 32.18 11.73 -0.68
CA GLY A 376 32.44 12.40 0.60
C GLY A 376 32.24 13.92 0.63
N SER A 377 32.00 14.55 -0.51
CA SER A 377 31.75 16.01 -0.60
C SER A 377 30.44 16.38 0.09
N THR A 378 30.43 17.49 0.83
CA THR A 378 29.19 17.99 1.47
C THR A 378 28.34 18.77 0.46
N VAL A 379 27.06 18.42 0.36
CA VAL A 379 26.05 19.13 -0.45
C VAL A 379 25.30 20.13 0.44
N LEU A 380 24.80 19.66 1.58
CA LEU A 380 24.17 20.49 2.60
C LEU A 380 24.90 20.30 3.94
N ALA A 381 25.50 21.38 4.43
CA ALA A 381 26.10 21.39 5.77
C ALA A 381 25.03 21.17 6.84
N GLY A 382 25.37 20.41 7.88
CA GLY A 382 24.50 20.22 9.03
C GLY A 382 24.89 21.11 10.20
N THR A 383 24.95 20.55 11.40
CA THR A 383 25.22 21.27 12.65
C THR A 383 25.94 20.39 13.68
N THR A 384 26.75 21.02 14.55
CA THR A 384 27.30 20.41 15.77
C THR A 384 26.46 20.71 17.02
N GLY A 385 25.31 21.37 16.86
CA GLY A 385 24.29 21.61 17.89
C GLY A 385 22.93 21.15 17.36
N THR A 386 21.86 21.93 17.60
CA THR A 386 20.52 21.65 17.05
C THR A 386 20.08 22.72 16.04
N THR A 387 19.52 22.29 14.91
CA THR A 387 18.89 23.17 13.92
C THR A 387 17.73 22.44 13.22
N THR A 388 16.91 23.16 12.47
CA THR A 388 15.84 22.58 11.64
C THR A 388 16.04 23.00 10.19
N ILE A 389 16.08 22.03 9.29
CA ILE A 389 15.91 22.27 7.85
C ILE A 389 14.42 22.59 7.64
N ALA A 390 14.13 23.86 7.40
CA ALA A 390 12.76 24.31 7.15
C ALA A 390 12.23 23.67 5.86
N ALA A 391 12.95 23.85 4.74
CA ALA A 391 12.77 23.13 3.50
C ALA A 391 14.05 23.19 2.65
N TRP A 392 14.38 22.10 1.97
CA TRP A 392 15.53 21.98 1.06
C TRP A 392 15.24 20.88 0.03
N GLY A 393 15.68 21.04 -1.21
CA GLY A 393 15.57 19.96 -2.18
C GLY A 393 16.43 20.16 -3.43
N ASP A 394 16.30 19.22 -4.36
CA ASP A 394 16.98 19.22 -5.65
C ASP A 394 16.11 18.66 -6.79
N GLY A 395 16.54 18.93 -8.03
CA GLY A 395 15.95 18.44 -9.27
C GLY A 395 15.18 19.53 -10.04
N HIS A 396 14.07 19.18 -10.68
CA HIS A 396 13.32 20.09 -11.55
C HIS A 396 12.12 20.73 -10.82
N GLU A 397 12.02 22.06 -10.91
CA GLU A 397 10.92 22.84 -10.35
C GLU A 397 10.09 23.59 -11.40
N TYR A 398 8.80 23.78 -11.06
CA TYR A 398 7.79 24.49 -11.81
C TYR A 398 7.03 25.44 -10.87
N ILE A 399 7.30 26.76 -10.96
CA ILE A 399 6.71 27.78 -10.07
C ILE A 399 6.21 29.00 -10.88
N PRO A 400 5.00 28.95 -11.46
CA PRO A 400 4.32 27.72 -11.90
C PRO A 400 4.92 27.16 -13.21
N ASN A 401 5.82 27.90 -13.86
CA ASN A 401 6.48 27.51 -15.11
C ASN A 401 7.85 26.88 -14.85
N GLY A 402 8.31 26.05 -15.78
CA GLY A 402 9.59 25.32 -15.71
C GLY A 402 9.90 24.61 -17.03
N PRO A 403 10.82 23.62 -17.03
CA PRO A 403 11.61 23.20 -15.88
C PRO A 403 12.70 24.24 -15.54
N ASN A 404 12.93 24.50 -14.26
CA ASN A 404 14.19 25.05 -13.77
C ASN A 404 14.90 24.00 -12.92
N SER A 405 16.21 23.83 -13.09
CA SER A 405 16.99 22.98 -12.18
C SER A 405 17.34 23.76 -10.91
N PHE A 406 17.18 23.15 -9.75
CA PHE A 406 17.58 23.73 -8.47
C PHE A 406 18.25 22.70 -7.56
N GLU A 407 19.06 23.19 -6.62
CA GLU A 407 19.62 22.43 -5.50
C GLU A 407 19.79 23.45 -4.36
N GLY A 408 18.99 23.37 -3.31
CA GLY A 408 19.03 24.38 -2.26
C GLY A 408 17.79 24.52 -1.40
N PRO A 409 17.82 25.49 -0.46
CA PRO A 409 16.66 25.85 0.33
C PRO A 409 15.57 26.47 -0.55
N PHE A 410 14.32 26.15 -0.25
CA PHE A 410 13.15 26.76 -0.86
C PHE A 410 12.12 27.13 0.23
N ALA A 411 11.07 27.89 -0.13
CA ALA A 411 10.06 28.27 0.86
C ALA A 411 9.20 27.06 1.25
N ALA A 412 9.17 26.61 2.50
CA ALA A 412 8.31 25.49 2.91
C ALA A 412 6.82 25.72 2.57
N ASN A 413 6.03 24.64 2.44
CA ASN A 413 4.59 24.74 2.25
C ASN A 413 3.94 25.53 3.38
N THR A 414 3.00 26.41 3.04
CA THR A 414 2.12 27.01 4.05
C THR A 414 1.09 25.96 4.45
N ARG A 415 1.36 25.29 5.58
CA ARG A 415 0.53 24.18 6.08
C ARG A 415 -0.69 24.73 6.84
N PRO A 416 -1.93 24.41 6.42
CA PRO A 416 -3.13 24.76 7.18
C PRO A 416 -3.07 24.23 8.61
N ALA A 417 -3.31 25.08 9.61
CA ALA A 417 -3.24 24.69 11.02
C ALA A 417 -4.16 23.50 11.38
N ALA A 418 -5.28 23.35 10.68
CA ALA A 418 -6.21 22.24 10.86
C ALA A 418 -5.62 20.86 10.49
N LEU A 419 -4.55 20.84 9.66
CA LEU A 419 -3.85 19.61 9.27
C LEU A 419 -2.75 19.21 10.26
N LEU A 420 -2.45 20.03 11.27
CA LEU A 420 -1.27 19.90 12.10
C LEU A 420 -1.57 19.42 13.51
N SER A 421 -0.61 18.69 14.07
CA SER A 421 -0.43 18.46 15.50
C SER A 421 0.88 19.14 15.92
N GLY A 422 0.79 20.38 16.40
CA GLY A 422 1.96 21.24 16.60
C GLY A 422 2.49 21.76 15.26
N SER A 423 3.78 21.54 14.98
CA SER A 423 4.41 21.87 13.69
C SER A 423 4.28 20.75 12.65
N ASN A 424 4.02 19.53 13.10
CA ASN A 424 4.00 18.34 12.25
C ASN A 424 2.57 18.10 11.76
N TYR A 425 2.42 17.40 10.64
CA TYR A 425 1.11 16.89 10.26
C TYR A 425 0.55 15.96 11.32
N TYR A 426 -0.76 16.03 11.53
CA TYR A 426 -1.46 15.06 12.36
C TYR A 426 -1.27 13.66 11.76
N THR A 427 -0.94 12.70 12.61
CA THR A 427 -0.84 11.29 12.25
C THR A 427 -1.52 10.45 13.32
N ARG A 428 -2.07 9.31 12.92
CA ARG A 428 -2.67 8.35 13.84
C ARG A 428 -2.61 6.96 13.24
N SER A 429 -2.02 6.03 13.97
CA SER A 429 -1.99 4.62 13.58
C SER A 429 -3.31 3.90 13.79
N LYS A 430 -3.50 2.83 13.02
CA LYS A 430 -4.65 1.94 13.11
C LYS A 430 -4.94 1.56 14.57
N PRO A 431 -6.13 1.90 15.11
CA PRO A 431 -6.48 1.54 16.47
C PRO A 431 -6.63 0.03 16.61
N GLN A 432 -5.94 -0.54 17.60
CA GLN A 432 -6.00 -1.99 17.89
C GLN A 432 -6.87 -2.31 19.12
N TYR A 433 -7.34 -1.29 19.84
CA TYR A 433 -8.20 -1.42 21.02
C TYR A 433 -7.62 -2.32 22.13
N GLY A 434 -6.29 -2.35 22.29
CA GLY A 434 -5.61 -3.27 23.22
C GLY A 434 -6.07 -3.20 24.68
N THR A 435 -6.60 -2.06 25.11
CA THR A 435 -7.10 -1.84 26.49
C THR A 435 -8.56 -2.24 26.70
N LEU A 436 -9.31 -2.57 25.65
CA LEU A 436 -10.72 -2.98 25.76
C LEU A 436 -10.82 -4.49 26.04
N PRO A 437 -11.72 -4.94 26.93
CA PRO A 437 -12.05 -6.36 27.07
C PRO A 437 -12.88 -6.85 25.88
N SER A 438 -12.92 -8.17 25.62
CA SER A 438 -13.74 -8.74 24.55
C SER A 438 -15.24 -8.47 24.71
N SER A 439 -15.73 -8.23 25.93
CA SER A 439 -17.11 -7.80 26.20
C SER A 439 -17.45 -6.41 25.65
N SER A 440 -16.45 -5.61 25.27
CA SER A 440 -16.66 -4.32 24.60
C SER A 440 -16.88 -4.46 23.09
N PHE A 441 -16.93 -5.68 22.57
CA PHE A 441 -17.13 -5.98 21.15
C PHE A 441 -18.48 -6.66 20.93
N ARG A 442 -19.10 -6.38 19.78
CA ARG A 442 -20.29 -7.10 19.30
C ARG A 442 -20.00 -7.73 17.95
N SER A 443 -19.94 -9.06 17.93
CA SER A 443 -19.84 -9.84 16.70
C SER A 443 -21.10 -9.69 15.85
N VAL A 444 -20.94 -9.43 14.56
CA VAL A 444 -22.05 -9.39 13.60
C VAL A 444 -22.67 -10.77 13.39
N ARG A 445 -21.87 -11.85 13.46
CA ARG A 445 -22.40 -13.23 13.33
C ARG A 445 -23.21 -13.66 14.54
N SER A 446 -22.75 -13.33 15.74
CA SER A 446 -23.55 -13.47 16.96
C SER A 446 -24.84 -12.63 16.93
N GLY A 447 -24.82 -11.52 16.18
CA GLY A 447 -26.00 -10.68 15.92
C GLY A 447 -26.92 -11.16 14.80
N GLY A 448 -26.63 -12.29 14.17
CA GLY A 448 -27.48 -12.93 13.17
C GLY A 448 -27.07 -12.72 11.71
N ALA A 449 -26.01 -11.98 11.42
CA ALA A 449 -25.45 -11.90 10.07
C ALA A 449 -24.74 -13.23 9.72
N THR A 450 -24.94 -13.73 8.51
CA THR A 450 -24.39 -15.03 8.12
C THR A 450 -22.95 -14.94 7.62
N GLY A 451 -22.62 -13.88 6.86
CA GLY A 451 -21.33 -13.67 6.21
C GLY A 451 -21.04 -14.65 5.07
N ASN A 452 -22.06 -15.31 4.52
CA ASN A 452 -21.89 -16.44 3.58
C ASN A 452 -21.88 -16.04 2.09
N GLY A 453 -21.94 -14.74 1.77
CA GLY A 453 -21.95 -14.22 0.40
C GLY A 453 -23.27 -14.38 -0.36
N VAL A 454 -24.31 -14.96 0.26
CA VAL A 454 -25.58 -15.32 -0.39
C VAL A 454 -26.78 -14.72 0.32
N THR A 455 -26.86 -14.87 1.65
CA THR A 455 -27.95 -14.36 2.48
C THR A 455 -27.85 -12.84 2.57
N ASP A 456 -28.99 -12.16 2.44
CA ASP A 456 -29.06 -10.73 2.68
C ASP A 456 -28.90 -10.43 4.18
N ASP A 457 -27.71 -9.95 4.54
CA ASP A 457 -27.33 -9.66 5.92
C ASP A 457 -27.67 -8.21 6.32
N THR A 458 -28.26 -7.39 5.43
CA THR A 458 -28.38 -5.94 5.64
C THR A 458 -29.06 -5.57 6.95
N THR A 459 -30.18 -6.24 7.28
CA THR A 459 -30.94 -5.95 8.49
C THR A 459 -30.21 -6.39 9.76
N ALA A 460 -29.53 -7.54 9.73
CA ALA A 460 -28.76 -8.03 10.87
C ALA A 460 -27.55 -7.14 11.14
N LEU A 461 -26.80 -6.77 10.10
CA LEU A 461 -25.67 -5.85 10.21
C LEU A 461 -26.10 -4.50 10.79
N GLN A 462 -27.17 -3.90 10.26
CA GLN A 462 -27.63 -2.60 10.75
C GLN A 462 -27.99 -2.65 12.23
N ALA A 463 -28.73 -3.69 12.65
CA ALA A 463 -29.11 -3.84 14.05
C ALA A 463 -27.91 -3.97 14.99
N VAL A 464 -26.85 -4.66 14.58
CA VAL A 464 -25.63 -4.80 15.38
C VAL A 464 -24.87 -3.48 15.46
N ILE A 465 -24.67 -2.79 14.33
CA ILE A 465 -23.98 -1.49 14.27
C ILE A 465 -24.69 -0.47 15.18
N ASP A 466 -26.01 -0.36 15.07
CA ASP A 466 -26.81 0.58 15.86
C ASP A 466 -26.68 0.25 17.36
N ALA A 467 -26.79 -1.03 17.72
CA ALA A 467 -26.75 -1.47 19.10
C ALA A 467 -25.35 -1.36 19.74
N ALA A 468 -24.28 -1.62 18.98
CA ALA A 468 -22.91 -1.41 19.44
C ALA A 468 -22.63 0.09 19.62
N THR A 469 -23.00 0.92 18.65
CA THR A 469 -22.78 2.37 18.71
C THR A 469 -23.51 2.99 19.90
N ALA A 470 -24.79 2.65 20.09
CA ALA A 470 -25.58 3.13 21.24
C ALA A 470 -24.98 2.72 22.59
N ALA A 471 -24.25 1.60 22.64
CA ALA A 471 -23.57 1.11 23.83
C ALA A 471 -22.12 1.59 23.98
N GLY A 472 -21.58 2.37 23.02
CA GLY A 472 -20.17 2.75 22.98
C GLY A 472 -19.21 1.58 22.75
N GLN A 473 -19.71 0.48 22.19
CA GLN A 473 -18.98 -0.76 21.91
C GLN A 473 -18.45 -0.77 20.48
N VAL A 474 -17.46 -1.63 20.22
CA VAL A 474 -16.90 -1.84 18.89
C VAL A 474 -17.70 -2.92 18.16
N THR A 475 -18.12 -2.66 16.94
CA THR A 475 -18.69 -3.67 16.05
C THR A 475 -17.56 -4.52 15.48
N PHE A 476 -17.58 -5.82 15.77
CA PHE A 476 -16.65 -6.78 15.23
C PHE A 476 -17.28 -7.52 14.05
N PHE A 477 -16.74 -7.28 12.86
CA PHE A 477 -17.09 -8.06 11.69
C PHE A 477 -16.22 -9.32 11.68
N ASP A 478 -16.81 -10.46 12.04
CA ASP A 478 -16.14 -11.75 11.86
C ASP A 478 -15.81 -11.95 10.37
N ALA A 479 -14.80 -12.75 10.04
CA ALA A 479 -14.41 -12.92 8.65
C ALA A 479 -15.58 -13.50 7.83
N GLY A 480 -15.81 -12.95 6.63
CA GLY A 480 -16.90 -13.37 5.77
C GLY A 480 -17.22 -12.34 4.70
N THR A 481 -18.17 -12.71 3.83
CA THR A 481 -18.74 -11.83 2.82
C THR A 481 -20.20 -11.57 3.15
N TYR A 482 -20.51 -10.36 3.55
CA TYR A 482 -21.82 -9.93 3.99
C TYR A 482 -22.55 -9.24 2.85
N LYS A 483 -23.48 -9.96 2.22
CA LYS A 483 -24.26 -9.44 1.12
C LYS A 483 -25.29 -8.43 1.63
N VAL A 484 -25.33 -7.25 1.03
CA VAL A 484 -26.32 -6.20 1.34
C VAL A 484 -27.12 -5.81 0.10
N THR A 485 -28.41 -5.53 0.27
CA THR A 485 -29.35 -5.18 -0.82
C THR A 485 -29.94 -3.78 -0.69
N ARG A 486 -29.56 -3.05 0.37
CA ARG A 486 -29.85 -1.63 0.59
C ARG A 486 -28.69 -0.99 1.35
N THR A 487 -28.65 0.34 1.39
CA THR A 487 -27.62 1.09 2.12
C THR A 487 -27.49 0.62 3.57
N LEU A 488 -26.25 0.32 3.98
CA LEU A 488 -25.85 0.14 5.37
C LEU A 488 -25.40 1.49 5.94
N PHE A 489 -25.99 1.90 7.05
CA PHE A 489 -25.71 3.18 7.68
C PHE A 489 -24.74 3.01 8.86
N ILE A 490 -23.68 3.81 8.87
CA ILE A 490 -22.72 3.91 9.97
C ILE A 490 -22.98 5.23 10.72
N PRO A 491 -23.57 5.18 11.93
CA PRO A 491 -23.87 6.38 12.71
C PRO A 491 -22.62 7.05 13.29
N ALA A 492 -22.75 8.34 13.62
CA ALA A 492 -21.75 9.04 14.41
C ALA A 492 -21.47 8.32 15.75
N GLY A 493 -20.19 8.19 16.11
CA GLY A 493 -19.72 7.47 17.30
C GLY A 493 -19.39 6.00 17.06
N ALA A 494 -19.68 5.45 15.87
CA ALA A 494 -19.44 4.04 15.57
C ALA A 494 -17.94 3.71 15.51
N LYS A 495 -17.61 2.51 16.01
CA LYS A 495 -16.30 1.88 15.87
C LYS A 495 -16.47 0.51 15.24
N LEU A 496 -15.75 0.23 14.17
CA LEU A 496 -15.87 -0.99 13.38
C LEU A 496 -14.48 -1.59 13.13
N VAL A 497 -14.36 -2.90 13.31
CA VAL A 497 -13.14 -3.65 12.99
C VAL A 497 -13.47 -5.01 12.40
N GLY A 498 -12.81 -5.40 11.31
CA GLY A 498 -12.93 -6.73 10.73
C GLY A 498 -11.92 -7.75 11.27
N GLU A 499 -12.26 -9.02 11.13
CA GLU A 499 -11.33 -10.15 11.20
C GLU A 499 -10.80 -10.41 9.79
N THR A 500 -9.46 -10.43 9.63
CA THR A 500 -8.78 -10.30 8.33
C THR A 500 -9.21 -9.06 7.55
N TYR A 501 -9.91 -9.23 6.43
CA TYR A 501 -10.58 -8.19 5.66
C TYR A 501 -12.03 -8.64 5.43
N SER A 502 -12.91 -8.27 6.36
CA SER A 502 -14.35 -8.60 6.25
C SER A 502 -15.03 -7.77 5.16
N ILE A 503 -15.85 -8.41 4.33
CA ILE A 503 -16.36 -7.81 3.09
C ILE A 503 -17.83 -7.44 3.22
N ILE A 504 -18.19 -6.18 3.00
CA ILE A 504 -19.57 -5.75 2.75
C ILE A 504 -19.78 -5.73 1.24
N MET A 505 -20.67 -6.55 0.71
CA MET A 505 -20.82 -6.76 -0.74
C MET A 505 -22.21 -6.35 -1.22
N SER A 506 -22.30 -5.33 -2.07
CA SER A 506 -23.57 -4.89 -2.64
C SER A 506 -24.14 -5.91 -3.62
N SER A 507 -25.46 -6.02 -3.69
CA SER A 507 -26.14 -6.85 -4.68
C SER A 507 -27.58 -6.40 -4.90
N GLY A 508 -28.18 -6.87 -5.99
CA GLY A 508 -29.57 -6.62 -6.33
C GLY A 508 -29.79 -5.30 -7.08
N SER A 509 -31.05 -4.98 -7.33
CA SER A 509 -31.43 -3.84 -8.19
C SER A 509 -31.27 -2.48 -7.52
N PHE A 510 -31.24 -2.40 -6.19
CA PHE A 510 -31.14 -1.14 -5.45
C PHE A 510 -29.90 -0.32 -5.84
N PHE A 511 -28.76 -0.99 -6.09
CA PHE A 511 -27.51 -0.36 -6.50
C PHE A 511 -27.23 -0.46 -8.01
N ASN A 512 -28.15 -1.00 -8.81
CA ASN A 512 -27.95 -1.19 -10.25
C ASN A 512 -28.75 -0.20 -11.09
N ASN A 513 -28.67 1.08 -10.71
CA ASN A 513 -29.27 2.19 -11.46
C ASN A 513 -28.32 3.39 -11.50
N MET A 514 -27.66 3.58 -12.65
CA MET A 514 -26.69 4.67 -12.86
C MET A 514 -27.33 6.06 -12.80
N ASP A 515 -28.63 6.18 -13.10
CA ASP A 515 -29.38 7.45 -13.07
C ASP A 515 -29.82 7.82 -11.64
N SER A 516 -29.73 6.89 -10.69
CA SER A 516 -30.08 7.09 -9.29
C SER A 516 -29.10 6.33 -8.39
N PRO A 517 -27.82 6.73 -8.37
CA PRO A 517 -26.80 6.01 -7.63
C PRO A 517 -27.09 6.00 -6.13
N GLN A 518 -26.75 4.91 -5.46
CA GLN A 518 -27.00 4.68 -4.04
C GLN A 518 -25.72 4.28 -3.31
N ALA A 519 -25.54 4.80 -2.10
CA ALA A 519 -24.45 4.42 -1.21
C ALA A 519 -24.63 2.97 -0.71
N VAL A 520 -23.61 2.12 -0.85
CA VAL A 520 -23.55 0.79 -0.23
C VAL A 520 -23.34 0.96 1.27
N VAL A 521 -22.32 1.72 1.65
CA VAL A 521 -22.08 2.17 3.03
C VAL A 521 -22.20 3.68 3.09
N ARG A 522 -23.04 4.19 3.99
CA ARG A 522 -23.20 5.63 4.27
C ARG A 522 -22.69 5.94 5.67
N VAL A 523 -21.66 6.77 5.78
CA VAL A 523 -21.08 7.22 7.06
C VAL A 523 -21.64 8.58 7.44
N GLY A 524 -22.56 8.58 8.40
CA GLY A 524 -23.35 9.74 8.80
C GLY A 524 -24.31 10.23 7.71
N HIS A 525 -25.26 11.07 8.09
CA HIS A 525 -26.05 11.88 7.18
C HIS A 525 -25.40 13.26 6.99
N ALA A 526 -25.79 13.95 5.91
CA ALA A 526 -25.41 15.34 5.75
C ALA A 526 -25.93 16.18 6.93
N GLY A 527 -25.01 16.85 7.63
CA GLY A 527 -25.31 17.63 8.84
C GLY A 527 -25.06 16.88 10.15
N ASP A 528 -24.82 15.56 10.12
CA ASP A 528 -24.38 14.83 11.30
C ASP A 528 -22.96 15.24 11.68
N SER A 529 -22.67 15.22 12.98
CA SER A 529 -21.32 15.44 13.50
C SER A 529 -20.95 14.41 14.55
N GLY A 530 -19.66 14.06 14.59
CA GLY A 530 -19.13 13.08 15.52
C GLY A 530 -17.86 12.45 14.99
N GLN A 531 -17.54 11.25 15.48
CA GLN A 531 -16.34 10.50 15.08
C GLN A 531 -16.71 9.09 14.67
N VAL A 532 -16.04 8.56 13.65
CA VAL A 532 -16.08 7.15 13.27
C VAL A 532 -14.66 6.60 13.21
N GLU A 533 -14.47 5.38 13.72
CA GLU A 533 -13.24 4.60 13.56
C GLU A 533 -13.57 3.32 12.80
N TRP A 534 -12.90 3.07 11.68
CA TRP A 534 -13.17 1.91 10.84
C TRP A 534 -11.87 1.24 10.38
N SER A 535 -11.72 -0.06 10.58
CA SER A 535 -10.51 -0.75 10.15
C SER A 535 -10.68 -2.20 9.70
N ASP A 536 -9.73 -2.70 8.92
CA ASP A 536 -9.59 -4.11 8.52
C ASP A 536 -10.82 -4.65 7.74
N MET A 537 -11.30 -3.88 6.74
CA MET A 537 -12.53 -4.22 5.99
C MET A 537 -12.46 -3.87 4.50
N ILE A 538 -13.33 -4.48 3.70
CA ILE A 538 -13.49 -4.20 2.27
C ILE A 538 -14.97 -3.89 1.97
N VAL A 539 -15.23 -2.90 1.13
CA VAL A 539 -16.53 -2.75 0.46
C VAL A 539 -16.40 -3.21 -1.00
N SER A 540 -17.35 -4.02 -1.46
CA SER A 540 -17.31 -4.67 -2.76
C SER A 540 -18.70 -4.70 -3.42
N THR A 541 -18.74 -5.18 -4.66
CA THR A 541 -19.96 -5.36 -5.46
C THR A 541 -20.06 -6.78 -6.02
N GLN A 542 -21.28 -7.24 -6.28
CA GLN A 542 -21.58 -8.51 -6.93
C GLN A 542 -22.35 -8.28 -8.24
N GLY A 543 -21.74 -8.64 -9.36
CA GLY A 543 -22.26 -8.48 -10.71
C GLY A 543 -22.39 -7.01 -11.13
N ALA A 544 -23.29 -6.74 -12.07
CA ALA A 544 -23.58 -5.38 -12.50
C ALA A 544 -24.24 -4.58 -11.36
N GLN A 545 -23.55 -3.53 -10.90
CA GLN A 545 -23.97 -2.64 -9.82
C GLN A 545 -23.71 -1.19 -10.24
N ALA A 546 -24.25 -0.81 -11.41
CA ALA A 546 -23.91 0.43 -12.13
C ALA A 546 -24.22 1.74 -11.40
N GLY A 547 -25.01 1.69 -10.33
CA GLY A 547 -25.34 2.81 -9.45
C GLY A 547 -24.68 2.73 -8.06
N ALA A 548 -23.79 1.77 -7.80
CA ALA A 548 -23.18 1.62 -6.48
C ALA A 548 -22.13 2.71 -6.22
N ILE A 549 -22.36 3.52 -5.19
CA ILE A 549 -21.32 4.32 -4.52
C ILE A 549 -20.86 3.48 -3.33
N LEU A 550 -19.67 2.89 -3.36
CA LEU A 550 -19.30 1.90 -2.33
C LEU A 550 -19.25 2.56 -0.94
N ILE A 551 -18.58 3.72 -0.82
CA ILE A 551 -18.51 4.48 0.43
C ILE A 551 -18.96 5.92 0.19
N GLU A 552 -20.01 6.36 0.88
CA GLU A 552 -20.43 7.76 0.96
C GLU A 552 -20.15 8.29 2.36
N TRP A 553 -19.23 9.26 2.46
CA TRP A 553 -18.81 9.87 3.71
C TRP A 553 -19.40 11.27 3.85
N ASN A 554 -20.30 11.46 4.83
CA ASN A 554 -20.99 12.73 5.06
C ASN A 554 -20.58 13.42 6.36
N LEU A 555 -20.00 12.66 7.30
CA LEU A 555 -19.84 13.06 8.69
C LEU A 555 -18.89 14.25 8.86
N ALA A 556 -19.35 15.28 9.57
CA ALA A 556 -18.53 16.39 10.01
C ALA A 556 -17.81 16.04 11.32
N THR A 557 -16.48 16.07 11.30
CA THR A 557 -15.66 15.86 12.50
C THR A 557 -14.91 17.14 12.89
N SER A 558 -14.82 17.39 14.19
CA SER A 558 -13.99 18.46 14.78
C SER A 558 -13.09 17.88 15.88
N GLY A 559 -11.94 18.52 16.12
CA GLY A 559 -10.94 17.98 17.05
C GLY A 559 -10.23 16.77 16.47
N THR A 560 -10.22 15.65 17.19
CA THR A 560 -9.66 14.38 16.68
C THR A 560 -10.47 13.92 15.47
N PRO A 561 -9.85 13.69 14.30
CA PRO A 561 -10.56 13.32 13.09
C PRO A 561 -11.17 11.91 13.20
N SER A 562 -12.22 11.69 12.43
CA SER A 562 -12.65 10.33 12.09
C SER A 562 -11.57 9.67 11.26
N GLY A 563 -11.53 8.34 11.24
CA GLY A 563 -10.56 7.68 10.38
C GLY A 563 -10.93 6.29 9.91
N MET A 564 -10.29 5.93 8.81
CA MET A 564 -10.31 4.60 8.22
C MET A 564 -8.88 4.11 7.98
N TRP A 565 -8.60 2.88 8.41
CA TRP A 565 -7.27 2.25 8.35
C TRP A 565 -7.38 0.85 7.80
N ASP A 566 -6.66 0.51 6.74
CA ASP A 566 -6.82 -0.80 6.10
C ASP A 566 -8.30 -1.05 5.72
N VAL A 567 -8.95 -0.02 5.19
CA VAL A 567 -10.30 -0.10 4.63
C VAL A 567 -10.21 0.15 3.13
N HIS A 568 -10.61 -0.84 2.36
CA HIS A 568 -10.41 -0.86 0.91
C HIS A 568 -11.74 -0.92 0.17
N THR A 569 -11.74 -0.53 -1.10
CA THR A 569 -12.79 -0.94 -2.04
C THR A 569 -12.20 -1.91 -3.05
N ARG A 570 -12.97 -2.96 -3.39
CA ARG A 570 -12.56 -3.96 -4.38
C ARG A 570 -13.74 -4.31 -5.28
N ILE A 571 -13.65 -3.94 -6.55
CA ILE A 571 -14.72 -4.10 -7.54
C ILE A 571 -14.29 -5.12 -8.59
N GLY A 572 -14.85 -6.33 -8.50
CA GLY A 572 -14.53 -7.46 -9.39
C GLY A 572 -13.20 -8.15 -9.11
N GLY A 573 -12.86 -9.15 -9.92
CA GLY A 573 -11.57 -9.86 -9.86
C GLY A 573 -11.40 -10.82 -8.68
N PHE A 574 -12.49 -11.28 -8.05
CA PHE A 574 -12.43 -12.25 -6.95
C PHE A 574 -13.64 -13.21 -6.96
N ALA A 575 -13.49 -14.36 -6.32
CA ALA A 575 -14.53 -15.37 -6.19
C ALA A 575 -15.82 -14.79 -5.56
N GLY A 576 -16.95 -15.00 -6.22
CA GLY A 576 -18.27 -14.53 -5.76
C GLY A 576 -18.63 -13.09 -6.14
N SER A 577 -17.70 -12.36 -6.76
CA SER A 577 -17.98 -11.02 -7.33
C SER A 577 -18.86 -11.05 -8.57
N ASP A 578 -18.99 -12.20 -9.25
CA ASP A 578 -19.60 -12.34 -10.58
C ASP A 578 -19.02 -11.38 -11.64
N LEU A 579 -17.77 -10.94 -11.43
CA LEU A 579 -16.99 -10.03 -12.29
C LEU A 579 -15.57 -10.58 -12.46
N GLN A 580 -15.48 -11.86 -12.81
CA GLN A 580 -14.24 -12.62 -13.00
C GLN A 580 -13.96 -12.85 -14.49
N VAL A 581 -12.89 -13.57 -14.80
CA VAL A 581 -12.48 -13.84 -16.20
C VAL A 581 -13.60 -14.44 -17.06
N ALA A 582 -14.49 -15.23 -16.45
CA ALA A 582 -15.60 -15.87 -17.15
C ALA A 582 -16.67 -14.86 -17.62
N GLN A 583 -16.89 -13.79 -16.88
CA GLN A 583 -17.89 -12.77 -17.16
C GLN A 583 -17.29 -11.58 -17.91
N CYS A 584 -16.06 -11.22 -17.55
CA CYS A 584 -15.42 -9.95 -17.92
C CYS A 584 -14.05 -10.15 -18.58
N PRO A 585 -13.92 -10.97 -19.64
CA PRO A 585 -12.64 -11.13 -20.34
C PRO A 585 -12.16 -9.80 -20.94
N THR A 586 -10.86 -9.72 -21.24
CA THR A 586 -10.33 -8.61 -22.05
C THR A 586 -10.88 -8.68 -23.49
N THR A 587 -11.13 -7.53 -24.11
CA THR A 587 -11.58 -7.44 -25.51
C THR A 587 -10.72 -6.47 -26.31
N PRO A 588 -9.39 -6.72 -26.44
CA PRO A 588 -8.49 -5.80 -27.11
C PRO A 588 -8.94 -5.54 -28.55
N GLY A 589 -9.05 -4.25 -28.91
CA GLY A 589 -9.46 -3.79 -30.24
C GLY A 589 -10.97 -3.69 -30.48
N SER A 590 -11.82 -4.03 -29.49
CA SER A 590 -13.27 -3.86 -29.54
C SER A 590 -13.75 -2.82 -28.53
N SER A 591 -14.48 -1.79 -28.98
CA SER A 591 -15.09 -0.77 -28.11
C SER A 591 -16.47 -1.18 -27.58
N SER A 592 -16.86 -2.43 -27.83
CA SER A 592 -18.13 -2.98 -27.35
C SER A 592 -18.11 -3.09 -25.84
N ILE A 593 -19.08 -2.46 -25.19
CA ILE A 593 -19.22 -2.50 -23.74
C ILE A 593 -20.02 -3.73 -23.33
N ASN A 594 -19.44 -4.58 -22.48
CA ASN A 594 -20.20 -5.58 -21.75
C ASN A 594 -20.86 -4.93 -20.53
N THR A 595 -22.15 -4.65 -20.61
CA THR A 595 -22.89 -3.99 -19.52
C THR A 595 -23.00 -4.84 -18.24
N ALA A 596 -22.82 -6.17 -18.35
CA ALA A 596 -22.73 -7.04 -17.18
C ALA A 596 -21.46 -6.78 -16.34
N CYS A 597 -20.45 -6.14 -16.92
CA CYS A 597 -19.17 -5.81 -16.28
C CYS A 597 -19.10 -4.37 -15.73
N ILE A 598 -20.23 -3.67 -15.65
CA ILE A 598 -20.30 -2.36 -14.98
C ILE A 598 -20.40 -2.59 -13.47
N GLY A 599 -19.24 -2.60 -12.82
CA GLY A 599 -19.08 -3.04 -11.44
C GLY A 599 -19.45 -1.99 -10.40
N SER A 600 -19.34 -0.70 -10.69
CA SER A 600 -19.70 0.38 -9.75
C SER A 600 -19.91 1.73 -10.42
N TYR A 601 -20.59 2.65 -9.72
CA TYR A 601 -20.67 4.06 -10.09
C TYR A 601 -19.47 4.87 -9.58
N MET A 602 -19.09 4.62 -8.33
CA MET A 602 -18.00 5.32 -7.64
C MET A 602 -17.46 4.47 -6.48
N SER A 603 -16.15 4.45 -6.27
CA SER A 603 -15.54 3.82 -5.10
C SER A 603 -15.82 4.62 -3.82
N MET A 604 -15.56 5.93 -3.82
CA MET A 604 -15.77 6.74 -2.62
C MET A 604 -16.17 8.19 -2.91
N HIS A 605 -17.19 8.68 -2.18
CA HIS A 605 -17.66 10.06 -2.21
C HIS A 605 -17.51 10.71 -0.83
N VAL A 606 -16.65 11.72 -0.70
CA VAL A 606 -16.58 12.59 0.48
C VAL A 606 -17.39 13.86 0.17
N THR A 607 -18.56 13.95 0.78
CA THR A 607 -19.59 14.92 0.38
C THR A 607 -19.34 16.31 0.95
N LYS A 608 -20.15 17.28 0.52
CA LYS A 608 -20.02 18.70 0.89
C LYS A 608 -19.98 18.98 2.39
N SER A 609 -20.66 18.15 3.19
CA SER A 609 -20.76 18.31 4.64
C SER A 609 -19.64 17.64 5.43
N ALA A 610 -18.90 16.73 4.82
CA ALA A 610 -17.87 15.96 5.52
C ALA A 610 -16.69 16.83 5.93
N THR A 611 -16.11 16.59 7.11
CA THR A 611 -14.87 17.26 7.56
C THR A 611 -14.06 16.35 8.46
N GLY A 612 -12.74 16.52 8.48
CA GLY A 612 -11.88 15.85 9.46
C GLY A 612 -11.87 14.32 9.30
N LEU A 613 -11.49 13.85 8.10
CA LEU A 613 -11.30 12.43 7.80
C LEU A 613 -9.82 12.12 7.58
N TYR A 614 -9.32 11.13 8.30
CA TYR A 614 -7.97 10.56 8.17
C TYR A 614 -8.06 9.18 7.50
N MET A 615 -7.47 9.04 6.33
CA MET A 615 -7.40 7.79 5.57
C MET A 615 -5.96 7.29 5.55
N GLU A 616 -5.74 6.05 5.97
CA GLU A 616 -4.40 5.45 5.99
C GLU A 616 -4.44 4.02 5.44
N ASN A 617 -3.51 3.74 4.52
CA ASN A 617 -3.46 2.46 3.81
C ASN A 617 -4.83 2.06 3.22
N CYS A 618 -5.47 2.98 2.51
CA CYS A 618 -6.77 2.75 1.87
C CYS A 618 -6.56 2.58 0.37
N TRP A 619 -7.00 1.44 -0.16
CA TRP A 619 -6.84 1.09 -1.58
C TRP A 619 -8.21 0.99 -2.23
N LEU A 620 -8.45 1.82 -3.24
CA LEU A 620 -9.69 1.86 -3.99
C LEU A 620 -9.44 1.22 -5.35
N TRP A 621 -9.73 -0.07 -5.51
CA TRP A 621 -9.31 -0.83 -6.68
C TRP A 621 -10.49 -1.36 -7.48
N SER A 622 -10.51 -0.99 -8.76
CA SER A 622 -11.36 -1.63 -9.77
C SER A 622 -10.53 -2.68 -10.51
N ALA A 623 -10.95 -3.93 -10.49
CA ALA A 623 -10.07 -5.02 -10.86
C ALA A 623 -9.58 -4.97 -12.31
N ASP A 624 -8.26 -4.93 -12.46
CA ASP A 624 -7.57 -5.08 -13.74
C ASP A 624 -7.30 -6.56 -14.09
N HIS A 625 -7.29 -7.45 -13.08
CA HIS A 625 -7.14 -8.89 -13.24
C HIS A 625 -7.95 -9.70 -12.21
N ASP A 626 -8.14 -10.98 -12.51
CA ASP A 626 -8.81 -11.95 -11.64
C ASP A 626 -7.81 -12.60 -10.68
N ILE A 627 -7.90 -12.26 -9.39
CA ILE A 627 -7.02 -12.75 -8.32
C ILE A 627 -7.24 -14.25 -8.06
N ASP A 628 -8.44 -14.77 -8.29
CA ASP A 628 -8.72 -16.19 -8.07
C ASP A 628 -8.54 -17.02 -9.36
N SER A 629 -8.06 -16.40 -10.45
CA SER A 629 -7.57 -17.12 -11.63
C SER A 629 -6.18 -17.71 -11.36
N SER A 630 -5.96 -18.96 -11.80
CA SER A 630 -4.64 -19.61 -11.69
C SER A 630 -3.51 -18.85 -12.39
N SER A 631 -3.84 -17.93 -13.31
CA SER A 631 -2.88 -17.18 -14.12
C SER A 631 -2.92 -15.68 -13.86
N ASN A 632 -3.63 -15.18 -12.84
CA ASN A 632 -3.89 -13.75 -12.61
C ASN A 632 -4.34 -13.05 -13.90
N THR A 633 -5.33 -13.63 -14.59
CA THR A 633 -5.72 -13.21 -15.94
C THR A 633 -6.35 -11.82 -15.90
N GLN A 634 -5.88 -10.92 -16.78
CA GLN A 634 -6.49 -9.60 -16.94
C GLN A 634 -7.99 -9.69 -17.29
N ILE A 635 -8.76 -8.71 -16.83
CA ILE A 635 -10.21 -8.59 -17.05
C ILE A 635 -10.60 -7.15 -17.44
N THR A 636 -11.85 -6.96 -17.84
CA THR A 636 -12.43 -5.65 -18.14
C THR A 636 -13.59 -5.37 -17.19
N VAL A 637 -13.35 -4.62 -16.12
CA VAL A 637 -14.40 -4.15 -15.20
C VAL A 637 -14.54 -2.63 -15.33
N TYR A 638 -15.76 -2.15 -15.55
CA TYR A 638 -16.04 -0.73 -15.69
C TYR A 638 -16.52 -0.15 -14.34
N SER A 639 -15.74 0.76 -13.78
CA SER A 639 -16.07 1.51 -12.56
C SER A 639 -15.92 3.00 -12.84
N GLY A 640 -16.95 3.80 -12.57
CA GLY A 640 -16.97 5.18 -13.07
C GLY A 640 -15.88 6.07 -12.48
N ARG A 641 -15.82 6.15 -11.15
CA ARG A 641 -15.09 7.19 -10.40
C ARG A 641 -14.35 6.58 -9.21
N GLY A 642 -13.13 7.02 -8.94
CA GLY A 642 -12.36 6.60 -7.77
C GLY A 642 -12.80 7.32 -6.50
N LEU A 643 -11.95 8.21 -6.00
CA LEU A 643 -12.21 9.08 -4.86
C LEU A 643 -12.66 10.47 -5.33
N PHE A 644 -13.88 10.86 -4.97
CA PHE A 644 -14.40 12.20 -5.19
C PHE A 644 -14.54 12.95 -3.86
N ILE A 645 -13.83 14.08 -3.70
CA ILE A 645 -13.93 14.96 -2.54
C ILE A 645 -14.49 16.31 -2.97
N GLU A 646 -15.67 16.65 -2.46
CA GLU A 646 -16.30 17.97 -2.65
C GLU A 646 -16.68 18.67 -1.35
N SER A 647 -16.12 18.21 -0.23
CA SER A 647 -16.27 18.89 1.05
C SER A 647 -15.85 20.36 0.95
N THR A 648 -16.74 21.25 1.36
CA THR A 648 -16.47 22.69 1.30
C THR A 648 -15.62 23.19 2.46
N ALA A 649 -15.62 22.46 3.58
CA ALA A 649 -14.87 22.82 4.79
C ALA A 649 -13.49 22.14 4.86
N GLY A 650 -13.33 20.97 4.24
CA GLY A 650 -12.02 20.36 4.06
C GLY A 650 -11.45 19.68 5.31
N THR A 651 -10.11 19.66 5.37
CA THR A 651 -9.28 19.02 6.42
C THR A 651 -9.28 17.51 6.30
N PHE A 652 -8.42 17.02 5.40
CA PHE A 652 -8.27 15.60 5.11
C PHE A 652 -6.80 15.18 5.03
N TRP A 653 -6.53 13.96 5.48
CA TRP A 653 -5.22 13.32 5.37
C TRP A 653 -5.40 12.03 4.57
N LEU A 654 -4.74 11.95 3.41
CA LEU A 654 -4.70 10.77 2.55
C LEU A 654 -3.29 10.18 2.62
N VAL A 655 -3.07 9.27 3.57
CA VAL A 655 -1.74 8.74 3.90
C VAL A 655 -1.56 7.36 3.27
N GLY A 656 -0.71 7.27 2.25
CA GLY A 656 -0.48 6.02 1.51
C GLY A 656 -1.75 5.46 0.88
N THR A 657 -2.56 6.30 0.23
CA THR A 657 -3.80 5.87 -0.43
C THR A 657 -3.57 5.58 -1.92
N GLY A 658 -4.25 4.56 -2.43
CA GLY A 658 -4.27 4.21 -3.86
C GLY A 658 -5.68 4.27 -4.42
N ALA A 659 -5.85 4.74 -5.67
CA ALA A 659 -7.09 4.65 -6.41
C ALA A 659 -6.81 4.29 -7.87
N GLU A 660 -7.36 3.18 -8.37
CA GLU A 660 -6.89 2.61 -9.64
C GLU A 660 -8.02 2.09 -10.52
N HIS A 661 -7.80 2.25 -11.82
CA HIS A 661 -8.58 1.67 -12.92
C HIS A 661 -10.04 2.13 -13.00
N HIS A 662 -10.34 3.34 -12.53
CA HIS A 662 -11.65 3.97 -12.73
C HIS A 662 -11.69 4.73 -14.07
N THR A 663 -12.84 4.74 -14.72
CA THR A 663 -13.02 5.22 -16.10
C THR A 663 -12.82 6.73 -16.27
N LEU A 664 -13.30 7.55 -15.32
CA LEU A 664 -13.29 9.01 -15.44
C LEU A 664 -12.08 9.64 -14.74
N TYR A 665 -11.82 9.23 -13.50
CA TYR A 665 -10.71 9.72 -12.68
C TYR A 665 -10.45 8.79 -11.50
N GLN A 666 -9.20 8.78 -11.05
CA GLN A 666 -8.79 8.09 -9.84
C GLN A 666 -9.01 8.98 -8.60
N TYR A 667 -8.51 10.23 -8.64
CA TYR A 667 -8.78 11.25 -7.63
C TYR A 667 -9.37 12.52 -8.26
N GLN A 668 -10.45 13.02 -7.67
CA GLN A 668 -11.03 14.31 -8.01
C GLN A 668 -11.33 15.15 -6.77
N LEU A 669 -10.77 16.37 -6.73
CA LEU A 669 -10.90 17.33 -5.64
C LEU A 669 -11.58 18.59 -6.18
N VAL A 670 -12.79 18.91 -5.71
CA VAL A 670 -13.61 19.99 -6.29
C VAL A 670 -14.15 20.92 -5.22
N ASN A 671 -13.94 22.23 -5.36
CA ASN A 671 -14.40 23.24 -4.40
C ASN A 671 -14.02 22.91 -2.94
N THR A 672 -12.89 22.23 -2.75
CA THR A 672 -12.43 21.73 -1.44
C THR A 672 -11.17 22.46 -0.98
N GLN A 673 -10.76 22.18 0.26
CA GLN A 673 -9.59 22.82 0.84
C GLN A 673 -8.88 21.98 1.90
N ASN A 674 -7.63 22.34 2.19
CA ASN A 674 -6.84 21.81 3.30
C ASN A 674 -6.73 20.28 3.23
N ILE A 675 -5.98 19.79 2.25
CA ILE A 675 -5.73 18.36 2.05
C ILE A 675 -4.23 18.10 2.13
N PHE A 676 -3.83 17.21 3.03
CA PHE A 676 -2.55 16.53 2.94
C PHE A 676 -2.77 15.21 2.21
N MET A 677 -1.93 14.91 1.23
CA MET A 677 -1.96 13.61 0.55
C MET A 677 -0.56 13.16 0.18
N GLY A 678 -0.22 11.90 0.46
CA GLY A 678 1.11 11.37 0.16
C GLY A 678 1.40 10.02 0.83
N PHE A 679 2.21 9.14 0.24
CA PHE A 679 2.38 9.04 -1.21
C PHE A 679 1.05 8.55 -1.79
N VAL A 680 0.47 9.26 -2.76
CA VAL A 680 -0.73 8.77 -3.46
C VAL A 680 -0.34 8.05 -4.74
N GLN A 681 -1.09 7.04 -5.12
CA GLN A 681 -0.81 6.29 -6.34
C GLN A 681 -2.08 6.03 -7.16
N THR A 682 -1.92 6.08 -8.49
CA THR A 682 -3.01 5.82 -9.44
C THR A 682 -2.57 5.03 -10.66
N GLU A 683 -3.49 4.26 -11.23
CA GLU A 683 -3.36 3.66 -12.57
C GLU A 683 -4.60 3.91 -13.43
N THR A 684 -4.36 4.18 -14.72
CA THR A 684 -5.42 4.22 -15.75
C THR A 684 -5.91 2.79 -16.05
N PRO A 685 -7.22 2.56 -16.25
CA PRO A 685 -7.71 1.23 -16.60
C PRO A 685 -7.14 0.72 -17.93
N TYR A 686 -6.64 -0.51 -17.95
CA TYR A 686 -5.82 -1.03 -19.05
C TYR A 686 -6.54 -1.12 -20.39
N TYR A 687 -7.87 -1.19 -20.36
CA TYR A 687 -8.68 -1.23 -21.57
C TYR A 687 -8.69 0.12 -22.30
N GLN A 688 -8.47 1.26 -21.61
CA GLN A 688 -8.54 2.56 -22.26
C GLN A 688 -7.45 2.70 -23.33
N PRO A 689 -7.79 3.25 -24.50
CA PRO A 689 -9.00 4.03 -24.82
C PRO A 689 -10.12 3.22 -25.48
N ASN A 690 -10.23 1.93 -25.17
CA ASN A 690 -11.16 1.02 -25.80
C ASN A 690 -12.09 0.31 -24.79
N PRO A 691 -13.25 0.90 -24.44
CA PRO A 691 -13.72 2.23 -24.87
C PRO A 691 -13.00 3.37 -24.14
N SER A 692 -13.07 4.57 -24.70
CA SER A 692 -12.50 5.78 -24.12
C SER A 692 -13.40 6.31 -23.00
N ALA A 693 -12.85 7.11 -22.09
CA ALA A 693 -13.67 7.87 -21.15
C ALA A 693 -14.62 8.82 -21.91
N PRO A 694 -15.86 9.06 -21.43
CA PRO A 694 -16.43 8.59 -20.17
C PRO A 694 -17.12 7.21 -20.26
N ALA A 695 -17.16 6.58 -21.43
CA ALA A 695 -17.95 5.37 -21.64
C ALA A 695 -17.46 4.19 -20.77
N PRO A 696 -18.38 3.40 -20.17
CA PRO A 696 -19.83 3.36 -20.41
C PRO A 696 -20.68 4.35 -19.59
N PHE A 697 -20.05 5.28 -18.87
CA PHE A 697 -20.74 6.22 -18.00
C PHE A 697 -21.12 7.51 -18.74
N THR A 698 -22.13 8.20 -18.21
CA THR A 698 -22.51 9.53 -18.64
C THR A 698 -21.85 10.59 -17.74
N VAL A 699 -21.49 11.73 -18.34
CA VAL A 699 -20.96 12.89 -17.61
C VAL A 699 -22.08 13.48 -16.75
N SER A 700 -21.83 13.61 -15.44
CA SER A 700 -22.70 14.29 -14.50
C SER A 700 -22.11 15.64 -14.11
N SER A 701 -22.74 16.72 -14.56
CA SER A 701 -22.35 18.08 -14.16
C SER A 701 -22.50 18.32 -12.66
N SER A 702 -23.45 17.63 -12.00
CA SER A 702 -23.64 17.73 -10.55
C SER A 702 -22.46 17.18 -9.74
N LEU A 703 -21.70 16.25 -10.31
CA LEU A 703 -20.47 15.69 -9.75
C LEU A 703 -19.21 16.39 -10.27
N ASN A 704 -19.37 17.39 -11.13
CA ASN A 704 -18.29 18.03 -11.86
C ASN A 704 -17.43 17.01 -12.61
N ASP A 705 -18.04 15.99 -13.21
CA ASP A 705 -17.27 15.00 -13.98
C ASP A 705 -16.49 15.66 -15.13
N PRO A 706 -15.30 15.12 -15.47
CA PRO A 706 -14.57 15.57 -16.64
C PRO A 706 -15.38 15.30 -17.92
N ASP A 707 -15.57 16.34 -18.72
CA ASP A 707 -16.18 16.24 -20.05
C ASP A 707 -15.08 16.09 -21.12
N PHE A 708 -14.70 14.84 -21.38
CA PHE A 708 -13.67 14.51 -22.37
C PHE A 708 -14.05 14.88 -23.80
N ALA A 709 -15.35 14.97 -24.14
CA ALA A 709 -15.76 15.41 -25.47
C ALA A 709 -15.36 16.87 -25.70
N THR A 710 -15.46 17.70 -24.67
CA THR A 710 -15.03 19.11 -24.71
C THR A 710 -13.52 19.24 -24.54
N SER A 711 -12.92 18.61 -23.51
CA SER A 711 -11.49 18.81 -23.19
C SER A 711 -10.55 18.19 -24.23
N CYS A 712 -10.99 17.16 -24.95
CA CYS A 712 -10.21 16.51 -26.01
C CYS A 712 -10.60 16.94 -27.43
N ALA A 713 -11.54 17.88 -27.58
CA ALA A 713 -11.92 18.39 -28.89
C ALA A 713 -10.69 18.98 -29.62
N GLY A 714 -10.35 18.39 -30.77
CA GLY A 714 -9.20 18.82 -31.59
C GLY A 714 -7.83 18.39 -31.06
N GLN A 715 -7.76 17.65 -29.95
CA GLN A 715 -6.52 17.04 -29.47
C GLN A 715 -6.20 15.77 -30.28
N SER A 716 -4.92 15.56 -30.60
CA SER A 716 -4.43 14.32 -31.22
C SER A 716 -3.99 13.31 -30.15
N GLY A 717 -3.72 12.06 -30.53
CA GLY A 717 -3.24 11.04 -29.60
C GLY A 717 -4.31 10.53 -28.62
N ASN A 718 -3.87 9.89 -27.55
CA ASN A 718 -4.77 9.25 -26.60
C ASN A 718 -5.20 10.22 -25.48
N CYS A 719 -6.21 11.04 -25.78
CA CYS A 719 -6.62 12.12 -24.88
C CYS A 719 -7.68 11.71 -23.85
N ALA A 720 -8.67 10.90 -24.26
CA ALA A 720 -9.84 10.59 -23.45
C ALA A 720 -9.60 9.38 -22.53
N ASN A 721 -8.65 9.54 -21.61
CA ASN A 721 -8.30 8.58 -20.57
C ASN A 721 -8.60 9.17 -19.19
N ALA A 722 -8.73 8.29 -18.20
CA ALA A 722 -8.98 8.70 -16.83
C ALA A 722 -7.89 9.64 -16.30
N TRP A 723 -8.30 10.67 -15.57
CA TRP A 723 -7.37 11.51 -14.82
C TRP A 723 -6.77 10.74 -13.65
N GLY A 724 -5.46 10.84 -13.43
CA GLY A 724 -4.84 10.39 -12.18
C GLY A 724 -5.27 11.30 -11.03
N LEU A 725 -5.02 12.59 -11.17
CA LEU A 725 -5.43 13.60 -10.20
C LEU A 725 -6.04 14.81 -10.91
N ARG A 726 -7.28 15.16 -10.56
CA ARG A 726 -7.96 16.36 -11.06
C ARG A 726 -8.37 17.27 -9.92
N ILE A 727 -7.90 18.53 -9.96
CA ILE A 727 -8.18 19.53 -8.92
C ILE A 727 -8.90 20.72 -9.55
N VAL A 728 -10.09 21.03 -9.04
CA VAL A 728 -10.97 22.07 -9.58
C VAL A 728 -11.35 23.06 -8.48
N ASN A 729 -11.10 24.35 -8.69
CA ASN A 729 -11.51 25.45 -7.78
C ASN A 729 -11.18 25.19 -6.29
N SER A 730 -10.02 24.61 -6.00
CA SER A 730 -9.65 24.15 -4.67
C SER A 730 -8.40 24.87 -4.15
N LYS A 731 -8.18 24.82 -2.84
CA LYS A 731 -7.05 25.54 -2.22
C LYS A 731 -6.36 24.77 -1.11
N ASN A 732 -5.08 25.04 -0.89
CA ASN A 732 -4.27 24.36 0.12
C ASN A 732 -4.29 22.83 -0.06
N ILE A 733 -3.98 22.39 -1.28
CA ILE A 733 -3.83 20.97 -1.60
C ILE A 733 -2.33 20.68 -1.62
N LEU A 734 -1.86 19.92 -0.63
CA LEU A 734 -0.45 19.68 -0.38
C LEU A 734 -0.14 18.20 -0.66
N VAL A 735 0.44 17.94 -1.82
CA VAL A 735 0.81 16.61 -2.31
C VAL A 735 2.27 16.33 -1.97
N TYR A 736 2.51 15.38 -1.07
CA TYR A 736 3.85 14.90 -0.71
C TYR A 736 4.07 13.54 -1.36
N GLY A 737 4.37 13.57 -2.66
CA GLY A 737 4.59 12.38 -3.48
C GLY A 737 3.31 11.91 -4.14
N ALA A 738 3.37 11.78 -5.46
CA ALA A 738 2.30 11.20 -6.26
C ALA A 738 2.89 10.34 -7.39
N GLY A 739 2.39 9.11 -7.53
CA GLY A 739 2.75 8.20 -8.61
C GLY A 739 1.55 7.98 -9.50
N LEU A 740 1.53 8.64 -10.66
CA LEU A 740 0.38 8.61 -11.56
C LEU A 740 0.73 7.86 -12.85
N TYR A 741 0.21 6.65 -13.02
CA TYR A 741 0.70 5.74 -14.05
C TYR A 741 -0.35 5.44 -15.12
N SER A 742 0.11 5.36 -16.36
CA SER A 742 -0.64 4.90 -17.51
C SER A 742 0.20 3.88 -18.27
N PHE A 743 0.01 2.59 -17.99
CA PHE A 743 0.87 1.54 -18.57
C PHE A 743 0.40 1.01 -19.91
N PHE A 744 -0.85 1.32 -20.31
CA PHE A 744 -1.49 0.61 -21.42
C PHE A 744 -2.21 1.54 -22.39
N ASP A 745 -2.14 1.16 -23.66
CA ASP A 745 -3.08 1.55 -24.71
C ASP A 745 -3.80 0.29 -25.19
N ASN A 746 -5.05 0.10 -24.74
CA ASN A 746 -5.89 -1.05 -25.10
C ASN A 746 -5.15 -2.39 -24.88
N TYR A 747 -4.71 -2.60 -23.63
CA TYR A 747 -3.95 -3.76 -23.15
C TYR A 747 -2.54 -3.94 -23.75
N LYS A 748 -1.99 -2.94 -24.46
CA LYS A 748 -0.60 -2.97 -24.94
C LYS A 748 0.29 -2.01 -24.15
N THR A 749 1.47 -2.48 -23.76
CA THR A 749 2.46 -1.75 -22.95
C THR A 749 3.50 -0.97 -23.77
N THR A 750 3.46 -1.06 -25.10
CA THR A 750 4.49 -0.45 -25.97
C THR A 750 4.63 1.07 -25.81
N CYS A 751 3.61 1.73 -25.27
CA CYS A 751 3.52 3.18 -25.05
C CYS A 751 4.11 3.66 -23.71
N SER A 752 4.64 2.75 -22.88
CA SER A 752 5.29 3.04 -21.59
C SER A 752 6.53 2.15 -21.36
N ASN A 753 7.15 1.67 -22.43
CA ASN A 753 8.42 0.95 -22.31
C ASN A 753 9.51 1.91 -21.79
N GLY A 754 10.33 1.47 -20.84
CA GLY A 754 11.38 2.31 -20.26
C GLY A 754 12.33 2.87 -21.33
N GLY A 755 12.57 4.18 -21.27
CA GLY A 755 13.37 4.90 -22.28
C GLY A 755 12.72 5.01 -23.67
N GLY A 756 11.43 4.65 -23.79
CA GLY A 756 10.59 4.79 -24.98
C GLY A 756 9.80 6.09 -25.01
N SER A 757 8.73 6.14 -25.82
CA SER A 757 7.80 7.28 -25.83
C SER A 757 6.78 7.16 -24.71
N GLU A 758 6.62 8.20 -23.89
CA GLU A 758 5.57 8.29 -22.85
C GLU A 758 4.25 8.77 -23.45
N ASN A 759 3.52 7.88 -24.12
CA ASN A 759 2.34 8.23 -24.92
C ASN A 759 1.16 7.26 -24.79
N CYS A 760 1.06 6.52 -23.69
CA CYS A 760 -0.15 5.76 -23.37
C CYS A 760 -1.36 6.67 -23.16
N GLN A 761 -1.16 7.85 -22.57
CA GLN A 761 -2.17 8.91 -22.51
C GLN A 761 -1.56 10.31 -22.63
N ASN A 762 -2.37 11.28 -23.01
CA ASN A 762 -1.89 12.65 -23.18
C ASN A 762 -1.68 13.37 -21.85
N ASN A 763 -2.62 13.27 -20.91
CA ASN A 763 -2.65 14.12 -19.71
C ASN A 763 -3.02 13.27 -18.48
N ILE A 764 -2.48 13.57 -17.30
CA ILE A 764 -2.77 12.78 -16.08
C ILE A 764 -3.02 13.59 -14.80
N PHE A 765 -2.37 14.76 -14.63
CA PHE A 765 -2.66 15.71 -13.56
C PHE A 765 -3.27 16.98 -14.18
N SER A 766 -4.53 17.28 -13.83
CA SER A 766 -5.26 18.47 -14.27
C SER A 766 -5.52 19.46 -13.12
N LEU A 767 -5.23 20.73 -13.38
CA LEU A 767 -5.60 21.89 -12.56
C LEU A 767 -6.61 22.74 -13.33
N GLU A 768 -7.80 22.96 -12.76
CA GLU A 768 -8.87 23.67 -13.46
C GLU A 768 -9.53 24.76 -12.59
N GLY A 769 -9.90 25.86 -13.24
CA GLY A 769 -10.57 26.97 -12.61
C GLY A 769 -9.64 27.79 -11.72
N SER A 770 -10.15 28.23 -10.56
CA SER A 770 -9.44 29.12 -9.64
C SER A 770 -8.83 28.35 -8.47
N ASN A 771 -7.68 27.72 -8.71
CA ASN A 771 -6.90 27.04 -7.67
C ASN A 771 -5.95 28.02 -6.95
N SER A 772 -5.58 27.72 -5.70
CA SER A 772 -4.55 28.49 -4.98
C SER A 772 -3.79 27.63 -3.96
N ASN A 773 -2.46 27.76 -3.89
CA ASN A 773 -1.62 26.96 -2.99
C ASN A 773 -1.83 25.44 -3.21
N VAL A 774 -1.81 25.02 -4.48
CA VAL A 774 -1.70 23.61 -4.86
C VAL A 774 -0.23 23.34 -5.10
N ASN A 775 0.36 22.52 -4.22
CA ASN A 775 1.79 22.23 -4.25
C ASN A 775 2.00 20.72 -4.33
N ALA A 776 2.95 20.29 -5.15
CA ALA A 776 3.34 18.89 -5.25
C ALA A 776 4.86 18.75 -5.11
N TYR A 777 5.28 17.89 -4.18
CA TYR A 777 6.67 17.42 -4.07
C TYR A 777 6.75 16.03 -4.68
N CYS A 778 7.77 15.78 -5.49
CA CYS A 778 8.01 14.51 -6.18
C CYS A 778 6.76 13.94 -6.86
N LEU A 779 6.27 14.65 -7.88
CA LEU A 779 5.25 14.13 -8.79
C LEU A 779 5.92 13.24 -9.84
N SER A 780 5.63 11.95 -9.80
CA SER A 780 6.11 10.97 -10.75
C SER A 780 4.99 10.47 -11.66
N THR A 781 5.24 10.39 -12.97
CA THR A 781 4.27 9.87 -13.95
C THR A 781 4.86 8.78 -14.83
N VAL A 782 4.02 7.88 -15.33
CA VAL A 782 4.37 6.86 -16.33
C VAL A 782 3.37 6.90 -17.49
N GLY A 783 3.84 6.67 -18.70
CA GLY A 783 3.12 6.58 -19.97
C GLY A 783 2.35 7.82 -20.36
N THR A 784 2.71 8.99 -19.83
CA THR A 784 1.93 10.22 -20.01
C THR A 784 2.76 11.33 -20.65
N THR A 785 2.24 11.95 -21.71
CA THR A 785 2.96 13.04 -22.40
C THR A 785 3.03 14.32 -21.56
N ASN A 786 1.89 14.79 -21.05
CA ASN A 786 1.77 15.99 -20.22
C ASN A 786 1.59 15.58 -18.76
N MET A 787 2.65 15.75 -17.97
CA MET A 787 2.64 15.44 -16.55
C MET A 787 1.63 16.34 -15.81
N ILE A 788 1.61 17.63 -16.16
CA ILE A 788 0.71 18.63 -15.57
C ILE A 788 0.06 19.44 -16.69
N THR A 789 -1.25 19.61 -16.57
CA THR A 789 -2.04 20.55 -17.38
C THR A 789 -2.78 21.53 -16.49
N GLU A 790 -2.86 22.79 -16.92
CA GLU A 790 -3.66 23.82 -16.26
C GLU A 790 -4.63 24.43 -17.26
N ASN A 791 -5.92 24.35 -16.95
CA ASN A 791 -7.01 24.82 -17.80
C ASN A 791 -6.90 24.32 -19.26
N GLY A 792 -6.44 23.07 -19.42
CA GLY A 792 -6.24 22.41 -20.71
C GLY A 792 -4.94 22.75 -21.43
N ALA A 793 -4.10 23.65 -20.90
CA ALA A 793 -2.77 23.94 -21.43
C ALA A 793 -1.70 23.08 -20.73
N THR A 794 -0.75 22.55 -21.50
CA THR A 794 0.42 21.84 -20.96
C THR A 794 1.29 22.79 -20.14
N LEU A 795 1.57 22.42 -18.89
CA LEU A 795 2.55 23.11 -18.04
C LEU A 795 3.88 22.36 -17.95
N ALA A 796 3.83 21.03 -17.89
CA ALA A 796 5.02 20.19 -17.76
C ALA A 796 4.93 18.96 -18.66
N LEU A 797 5.99 18.72 -19.42
CA LEU A 797 6.15 17.57 -20.31
C LEU A 797 7.03 16.50 -19.65
N TYR A 798 6.77 15.24 -19.99
CA TYR A 798 7.58 14.11 -19.52
C TYR A 798 9.05 14.22 -19.95
N ALA A 799 9.28 14.64 -21.20
CA ALA A 799 10.62 14.66 -21.82
C ALA A 799 11.60 15.60 -21.10
N ASP A 800 11.07 16.56 -20.35
CA ASP A 800 11.83 17.48 -19.52
C ASP A 800 12.22 16.87 -18.17
N ASN A 801 11.65 15.74 -17.77
CA ASN A 801 11.65 15.24 -16.40
C ASN A 801 12.01 13.76 -16.27
N VAL A 802 12.64 13.16 -17.28
CA VAL A 802 12.99 11.72 -17.31
C VAL A 802 13.80 11.29 -16.08
N SER A 803 13.27 10.29 -15.37
CA SER A 803 13.88 9.67 -14.18
C SER A 803 14.21 8.19 -14.45
N VAL A 804 14.24 7.36 -13.40
CA VAL A 804 14.69 5.94 -13.47
C VAL A 804 13.82 5.05 -14.34
N TYR A 805 12.50 5.27 -14.29
CA TYR A 805 11.47 4.60 -15.08
C TYR A 805 10.28 5.55 -15.26
N PRO A 806 9.72 6.16 -14.20
CA PRO A 806 8.82 7.29 -14.39
C PRO A 806 9.59 8.55 -14.83
N ASP A 807 8.84 9.58 -15.18
CA ASP A 807 9.30 10.97 -15.21
C ASP A 807 8.98 11.62 -13.87
N THR A 808 9.82 12.49 -13.34
CA THR A 808 9.67 13.06 -12.00
C THR A 808 9.93 14.57 -11.96
N ILE A 809 8.94 15.30 -11.44
CA ILE A 809 9.05 16.71 -11.06
C ILE A 809 9.28 16.80 -9.56
N SER A 810 10.36 17.45 -9.14
CA SER A 810 10.70 17.60 -7.72
C SER A 810 9.75 18.54 -6.99
N LEU A 811 9.43 19.68 -7.60
CA LEU A 811 8.64 20.73 -6.98
C LEU A 811 7.70 21.41 -7.98
N PHE A 812 6.40 21.40 -7.71
CA PHE A 812 5.40 22.18 -8.42
C PHE A 812 4.63 23.10 -7.45
N ARG A 813 4.32 24.33 -7.89
CA ARG A 813 3.44 25.28 -7.18
C ARG A 813 2.58 26.09 -8.14
N SER A 814 1.27 26.10 -7.90
CA SER A 814 0.28 26.94 -8.59
C SER A 814 0.07 28.30 -7.94
#